data_AF-A0A8J8FBZ3-F1
#
_entry.id   AF-A0A8J8FBZ3-F1
#
_cell.length_a   1.000
_cell.length_b   1.000
_cell.length_c   1.000
_cell.angle_alpha   90.00
_cell.angle_beta   90.00
_cell.angle_gamma   90.00
#
_symmetry.space_group_name_H-M   'P 1'
#
loop_
_entity.id
_entity.type
_entity.pdbx_description
1 polymer ?
#
loop_
_entity_poly.entity_id
_entity_poly.type
_entity_poly.pdbx_seq_one_letter_code
_entity_poly.pdbx_strand_id
1 'polypeptide(L)'
;MKKIALLLVMAMVYGQVIAQICGTPGVDGPENISGSINTYFPPSGNITLAAGSRTVLLDAVPPNDIHGNNFGTQAINAGDMLLIIQMQDAAINVANSAFYGANSSSGGPDGLGGTGYTSLGNSGHFEYVIATNSVALTGGNLSFKGAGANKGTVYSYVNASATATSGKKTFEIIRVPQYSNLVLSSNISTPPFNGKAGGVIAFDVSGSMDFNGFTIDASSKGFRGGYGIIANSGPNINSVYVVPSTDDRSVGKGEGIAGTPRYMWDGFNQVDNIDEGLPGGSYGKGAPANAGGGGNDHNAGGGGGGNGGAGGVGGDGTSTLGTGFGSFPNGGRPGAITYATGAPDITRLIMGGGGGGGDANNALTGVKGGVGGGIILLNVGSIKGSGTILANGGAGAPGQSGAQPDGAGGGGAGGTVFIKVSNPDASAVLTIEAKGGNGGNTVGDRNLNDEHGPGGGGGGGQIFYAIASGTVNSNISPGKAGRSNSGVGIPHNAADGKDGNVRPFVLADLPAYLQGGGSICYPELTTTLAEANPTANKFPGSTVMYTVKAFNDIGGGNAGGVQIELQIPAGLTMQSATVNYTGDAGGPATITNTGTAVRPLFGDFNISPGDTVIITMTLFVDCNITAGNYNSSAQALYLDPSRTFRDPRRRIAALVNAFVGTNTSYETGLAGPVPGANYDGNAPTAVTENIIIKPLVAIGNNTISLSAAPSSFCASGDPALIIGATPTGGGEAYAYQWQSSTDNVNFTDMATMAAKDFDPPLLTDSVYYRRIVSSLTCTPATTSNVLAFIINHAPVVDFLTPGICLQDGAALFTNTTTIDDGSDASLLYAWNFGETGSAQNTSVLKNPSHAYAAAGNYTVTLTVTSGACVITNTKPFTVNGSIPVADFSITSGSTLCSNQPVAFVDKASVDFGEITKIEWYYDFGNNPTLVQTDNAPGKRNAAATIYNYNYPVFYTPATTDISVRMVVYSGITCVNETTIPITLKAVPEAAFSALPAVCDNISPFQITQGSEIHGLLAGTGNYSGTGINGAGIFSPANAGPGVQTLSYTYTANNGCADTATQTITVYASPTVVGGSVELLEGGQVQLPATYSGSNLTYVWTPATALDHTDIANPMASPVKDIVYSIKVSSVEGCIANGTVVVKVFQNPKIPNAFSPNKDGINDVWNIQYLNTYTDATIAVFNRYGQQVFYSVGYNTPWNGQYKGSDLPVGTYYYIIDTKKGHTPFSGYVTILR
;
A
#
# COMPACT_ATOMS: atom_id res chain seq x y z
N MET A 1 -37.32 -47.83 31.55
CA MET A 1 -37.79 -47.00 32.68
C MET A 1 -36.65 -46.80 33.67
N LYS A 2 -36.24 -45.53 33.89
CA LYS A 2 -35.62 -44.95 35.11
C LYS A 2 -34.29 -45.54 35.63
N LYS A 3 -33.31 -44.84 36.19
CA LYS A 3 -32.88 -43.42 36.34
C LYS A 3 -31.83 -43.45 37.49
N ILE A 4 -30.79 -42.59 37.45
CA ILE A 4 -30.08 -41.98 38.62
C ILE A 4 -29.08 -42.91 39.36
N ALA A 5 -27.83 -42.59 39.70
CA ALA A 5 -27.01 -41.37 39.66
C ALA A 5 -25.51 -41.75 39.74
N LEU A 6 -24.67 -41.07 38.94
CA LEU A 6 -23.36 -40.61 39.39
C LEU A 6 -22.99 -39.37 38.55
N LEU A 7 -23.42 -38.20 39.02
CA LEU A 7 -22.92 -36.91 38.55
C LEU A 7 -21.51 -36.75 39.14
N LEU A 8 -20.48 -37.03 38.34
CA LEU A 8 -19.14 -36.48 38.59
C LEU A 8 -19.00 -35.23 37.71
N VAL A 9 -18.81 -34.10 38.37
CA VAL A 9 -18.52 -32.81 37.75
C VAL A 9 -17.17 -32.92 37.03
N MET A 10 -17.21 -33.29 35.75
CA MET A 10 -16.10 -33.09 34.82
C MET A 10 -16.41 -31.81 34.06
N ALA A 11 -16.16 -30.67 34.71
CA ALA A 11 -16.02 -29.42 33.99
C ALA A 11 -14.77 -29.57 33.11
N MET A 12 -14.98 -29.98 31.85
CA MET A 12 -13.98 -29.78 30.79
C MET A 12 -13.78 -28.27 30.67
N VAL A 13 -12.79 -27.75 31.40
CA VAL A 13 -12.15 -26.50 31.05
C VAL A 13 -11.41 -26.79 29.75
N TYR A 14 -12.11 -26.64 28.62
CA TYR A 14 -11.45 -26.39 27.35
C TYR A 14 -10.72 -25.06 27.52
N GLY A 15 -9.48 -25.12 28.01
CA GLY A 15 -8.56 -24.00 27.88
C GLY A 15 -8.46 -23.72 26.39
N GLN A 16 -8.92 -22.54 25.98
CA GLN A 16 -8.68 -22.03 24.63
C GLN A 16 -7.16 -22.10 24.41
N VAL A 17 -6.71 -22.96 23.51
CA VAL A 17 -5.31 -23.02 23.13
C VAL A 17 -5.05 -21.72 22.37
N ILE A 18 -4.42 -20.75 23.05
CA ILE A 18 -4.06 -19.48 22.44
C ILE A 18 -3.01 -19.77 21.37
N ALA A 19 -3.32 -19.43 20.12
CA ALA A 19 -2.45 -19.67 18.99
C ALA A 19 -1.22 -18.77 19.02
N GLN A 20 -0.10 -19.28 18.55
CA GLN A 20 1.14 -18.52 18.35
C GLN A 20 0.92 -17.42 17.30
N ILE A 21 1.48 -16.23 17.52
CA ILE A 21 1.44 -15.15 16.52
C ILE A 21 2.77 -15.11 15.77
N CYS A 22 2.68 -15.41 14.49
CA CYS A 22 3.78 -15.34 13.54
C CYS A 22 3.39 -14.45 12.37
N GLY A 23 4.27 -13.52 12.02
CA GLY A 23 4.17 -12.76 10.78
C GLY A 23 4.61 -13.58 9.58
N THR A 24 5.16 -12.90 8.58
CA THR A 24 5.77 -13.55 7.41
C THR A 24 7.28 -13.58 7.62
N PRO A 25 7.87 -14.72 8.01
CA PRO A 25 9.27 -14.77 8.39
C PRO A 25 10.18 -14.30 7.26
N GLY A 26 11.02 -13.32 7.55
CA GLY A 26 11.98 -12.79 6.60
C GLY A 26 11.36 -12.06 5.41
N VAL A 27 10.15 -11.51 5.53
CA VAL A 27 9.50 -10.77 4.45
C VAL A 27 10.32 -9.57 3.99
N ASP A 28 11.02 -8.89 4.90
CA ASP A 28 11.89 -7.75 4.57
C ASP A 28 13.24 -8.20 3.98
N GLY A 29 13.50 -9.52 3.92
CA GLY A 29 14.66 -10.10 3.25
C GLY A 29 15.99 -9.91 3.98
N PRO A 30 17.11 -10.22 3.31
CA PRO A 30 18.43 -10.02 3.88
C PRO A 30 18.78 -8.53 3.78
N GLU A 31 19.16 -7.92 4.91
CA GLU A 31 19.36 -6.47 4.99
C GLU A 31 20.65 -6.07 5.70
N ASN A 32 21.27 -4.98 5.23
CA ASN A 32 22.40 -4.33 5.87
C ASN A 32 21.91 -3.03 6.52
N ILE A 33 21.77 -3.03 7.84
CA ILE A 33 21.17 -1.89 8.54
C ILE A 33 22.22 -0.89 8.96
N SER A 34 21.91 0.39 8.74
CA SER A 34 22.78 1.53 9.06
C SER A 34 22.10 2.65 9.89
N GLY A 35 20.87 2.44 10.37
CA GLY A 35 20.11 3.46 11.10
C GLY A 35 18.93 2.92 11.89
N SER A 36 18.02 3.81 12.32
CA SER A 36 16.78 3.44 13.01
C SER A 36 15.89 2.58 12.11
N ILE A 37 15.31 1.52 12.68
CA ILE A 37 14.59 0.47 11.96
C ILE A 37 13.09 0.42 12.27
N ASN A 38 12.69 1.01 13.39
CA ASN A 38 11.31 0.98 13.86
C ASN A 38 10.53 2.20 13.39
N THR A 39 9.22 2.01 13.22
CA THR A 39 8.26 3.11 13.03
C THR A 39 7.22 3.06 14.15
N TYR A 40 7.01 4.20 14.82
CA TYR A 40 6.20 4.30 16.04
C TYR A 40 4.89 5.01 15.77
N PHE A 41 3.78 4.31 15.96
CA PHE A 41 2.42 4.81 15.77
C PHE A 41 1.74 5.01 17.13
N PRO A 42 1.59 6.26 17.58
CA PRO A 42 0.84 6.55 18.79
C PRO A 42 -0.68 6.37 18.56
N PRO A 43 -1.43 5.93 19.57
CA PRO A 43 -2.89 5.87 19.50
C PRO A 43 -3.51 7.28 19.49
N SER A 44 -4.62 7.43 18.77
CA SER A 44 -5.33 8.71 18.64
C SER A 44 -6.29 8.95 19.81
N GLY A 45 -6.08 10.08 20.50
CA GLY A 45 -6.97 10.54 21.58
C GLY A 45 -7.09 9.59 22.78
N ASN A 46 -8.05 9.85 23.67
CA ASN A 46 -8.31 9.00 24.82
C ASN A 46 -9.06 7.73 24.35
N ILE A 47 -8.42 6.58 24.46
CA ILE A 47 -8.94 5.31 23.97
C ILE A 47 -8.56 4.15 24.91
N THR A 48 -9.48 3.21 25.07
CA THR A 48 -9.21 1.90 25.69
C THR A 48 -9.39 0.82 24.64
N LEU A 49 -8.29 0.18 24.27
CA LEU A 49 -8.28 -1.03 23.46
C LEU A 49 -8.50 -2.21 24.40
N ALA A 50 -9.75 -2.64 24.57
CA ALA A 50 -10.09 -3.74 25.46
C ALA A 50 -9.53 -5.08 24.94
N ALA A 51 -9.23 -6.01 25.84
CA ALA A 51 -8.86 -7.38 25.48
C ALA A 51 -9.89 -7.99 24.50
N GLY A 52 -9.41 -8.62 23.43
CA GLY A 52 -10.18 -9.18 22.33
C GLY A 52 -10.55 -8.19 21.23
N SER A 53 -10.16 -6.92 21.35
CA SER A 53 -10.34 -5.91 20.30
C SER A 53 -9.37 -6.14 19.14
N ARG A 54 -9.81 -5.79 17.93
CA ARG A 54 -9.06 -6.02 16.68
C ARG A 54 -8.76 -4.74 15.91
N THR A 55 -9.20 -3.59 16.41
CA THR A 55 -9.12 -2.32 15.71
C THR A 55 -8.75 -1.19 16.64
N VAL A 56 -7.96 -0.24 16.18
CA VAL A 56 -7.53 0.94 16.94
C VAL A 56 -7.24 2.09 15.98
N LEU A 57 -7.63 3.30 16.37
CA LEU A 57 -7.30 4.51 15.62
C LEU A 57 -5.92 5.02 16.01
N LEU A 58 -5.07 5.24 15.01
CA LEU A 58 -3.70 5.73 15.18
C LEU A 58 -3.57 7.18 14.72
N ASP A 59 -2.80 7.96 15.47
CA ASP A 59 -2.32 9.28 15.06
C ASP A 59 -1.14 9.13 14.08
N ALA A 60 -0.71 10.26 13.51
CA ALA A 60 0.49 10.30 12.68
C ALA A 60 1.73 9.87 13.46
N VAL A 61 2.66 9.20 12.76
CA VAL A 61 4.02 8.98 13.23
C VAL A 61 4.63 10.36 13.54
N PRO A 62 5.23 10.56 14.73
CA PRO A 62 5.86 11.84 15.05
C PRO A 62 6.91 12.22 14.00
N PRO A 63 7.03 13.50 13.63
CA PRO A 63 8.10 13.93 12.74
C PRO A 63 9.46 13.72 13.39
N ASN A 64 10.52 13.70 12.57
CA ASN A 64 11.88 13.74 13.10
C ASN A 64 12.04 14.98 13.98
N ASP A 65 12.67 14.81 15.13
CA ASP A 65 12.95 15.95 16.00
C ASP A 65 14.13 16.79 15.47
N ILE A 66 14.34 17.95 16.09
CA ILE A 66 15.41 18.88 15.74
C ILE A 66 16.82 18.30 15.98
N HIS A 67 16.93 17.15 16.66
CA HIS A 67 18.17 16.44 16.93
C HIS A 67 18.41 15.31 15.93
N GLY A 68 17.55 15.19 14.91
CA GLY A 68 17.64 14.19 13.87
C GLY A 68 17.21 12.79 14.32
N ASN A 69 16.55 12.64 15.47
CA ASN A 69 16.00 11.35 15.88
C ASN A 69 14.81 10.99 14.98
N ASN A 70 14.85 9.79 14.40
CA ASN A 70 13.88 9.33 13.40
C ASN A 70 12.87 8.36 14.03
N PHE A 71 11.59 8.77 14.05
CA PHE A 71 10.45 7.97 14.53
C PHE A 71 9.89 6.99 13.48
N GLY A 72 10.56 6.88 12.34
CA GLY A 72 10.34 5.89 11.31
C GLY A 72 9.69 6.46 10.06
N THR A 73 9.94 5.77 8.95
CA THR A 73 9.54 6.18 7.60
C THR A 73 8.71 5.12 6.89
N GLN A 74 8.42 3.99 7.56
CA GLN A 74 7.70 2.88 6.95
C GLN A 74 6.26 2.83 7.45
N ALA A 75 5.32 2.96 6.52
CA ALA A 75 3.90 2.74 6.78
C ALA A 75 3.64 1.29 7.22
N ILE A 76 2.52 1.06 7.91
CA ILE A 76 2.04 -0.31 8.17
C ILE A 76 1.40 -0.82 6.88
N ASN A 77 1.75 -2.04 6.48
CA ASN A 77 1.12 -2.78 5.41
C ASN A 77 0.36 -3.99 5.96
N ALA A 78 -0.67 -4.45 5.25
CA ALA A 78 -1.32 -5.70 5.58
C ALA A 78 -0.30 -6.85 5.58
N GLY A 79 -0.30 -7.67 6.64
CA GLY A 79 0.67 -8.74 6.86
C GLY A 79 1.87 -8.36 7.74
N ASP A 80 2.08 -7.08 8.04
CA ASP A 80 3.15 -6.63 8.93
C ASP A 80 2.95 -7.13 10.36
N MET A 81 4.07 -7.48 11.01
CA MET A 81 4.10 -7.73 12.44
C MET A 81 4.18 -6.40 13.21
N LEU A 82 3.32 -6.25 14.21
CA LEU A 82 3.26 -5.08 15.08
C LEU A 82 3.45 -5.49 16.54
N LEU A 83 4.16 -4.65 17.29
CA LEU A 83 4.27 -4.74 18.74
C LEU A 83 3.31 -3.73 19.36
N ILE A 84 2.43 -4.18 20.26
CA ILE A 84 1.63 -3.29 21.11
C ILE A 84 2.19 -3.37 22.53
N ILE A 85 2.53 -2.23 23.12
CA ILE A 85 3.11 -2.18 24.47
C ILE A 85 2.54 -1.02 25.29
N GLN A 86 2.10 -1.32 26.52
CA GLN A 86 1.63 -0.31 27.46
C GLN A 86 2.82 0.35 28.15
N MET A 87 3.06 1.63 27.91
CA MET A 87 4.18 2.36 28.50
C MET A 87 3.87 2.85 29.92
N GLN A 88 2.66 3.41 30.13
CA GLN A 88 2.27 4.04 31.40
C GLN A 88 0.84 3.65 31.79
N ASP A 89 0.62 3.14 33.00
CA ASP A 89 -0.69 2.75 33.56
C ASP A 89 -0.64 2.46 35.09
N ALA A 90 0.49 2.70 35.75
CA ALA A 90 0.64 2.36 37.16
C ALA A 90 -0.19 3.29 38.05
N ALA A 91 -0.82 2.71 39.07
CA ALA A 91 -1.61 3.43 40.06
C ALA A 91 -0.76 3.72 41.30
N ILE A 92 -0.86 4.93 41.84
CA ILE A 92 -0.12 5.38 43.02
C ILE A 92 -1.05 5.94 44.10
N ASN A 93 -0.58 5.95 45.33
CA ASN A 93 -1.19 6.76 46.38
C ASN A 93 -0.74 8.22 46.23
N VAL A 94 -1.72 9.14 46.23
CA VAL A 94 -1.53 10.57 45.94
C VAL A 94 -1.45 11.45 47.19
N ALA A 95 -1.53 10.86 48.38
CA ALA A 95 -1.50 11.59 49.63
C ALA A 95 -0.11 12.23 49.82
N ASN A 96 -0.08 13.55 50.07
CA ASN A 96 1.13 14.29 50.39
C ASN A 96 1.68 13.91 51.78
N SER A 97 2.32 12.74 51.85
CA SER A 97 2.82 12.12 53.07
C SER A 97 3.84 11.01 52.73
N ALA A 98 4.39 10.35 53.75
CA ALA A 98 5.21 9.15 53.57
C ALA A 98 4.46 7.97 52.89
N PHE A 99 3.16 8.06 52.65
CA PHE A 99 2.39 7.11 51.84
C PHE A 99 2.28 7.51 50.37
N TYR A 100 2.97 8.56 49.91
CA TYR A 100 2.98 8.90 48.49
C TYR A 100 3.64 7.78 47.65
N GLY A 101 3.10 7.50 46.48
CA GLY A 101 3.57 6.39 45.63
C GLY A 101 2.93 5.06 46.04
N ALA A 102 3.33 4.53 47.19
CA ALA A 102 2.87 3.25 47.73
C ALA A 102 2.10 3.42 49.05
N ASN A 103 1.23 2.46 49.39
CA ASN A 103 0.51 2.44 50.67
C ASN A 103 1.40 2.01 51.86
N SER A 104 2.63 2.52 51.96
CA SER A 104 3.56 2.20 53.05
C SER A 104 4.44 3.40 53.43
N SER A 105 4.37 3.80 54.70
CA SER A 105 5.25 4.81 55.30
C SER A 105 6.68 4.32 55.53
N SER A 106 6.97 3.04 55.25
CA SER A 106 8.31 2.44 55.34
C SER A 106 8.74 1.79 54.02
N GLY A 107 8.15 2.21 52.90
CA GLY A 107 8.54 1.77 51.56
C GLY A 107 9.90 2.32 51.11
N GLY A 108 10.51 1.67 50.12
CA GLY A 108 11.80 2.08 49.56
C GLY A 108 13.01 1.39 50.21
N PRO A 109 14.21 1.48 49.59
CA PRO A 109 15.42 0.77 50.03
C PRO A 109 15.99 1.26 51.37
N ASP A 110 15.55 2.42 51.85
CA ASP A 110 15.95 3.03 53.12
C ASP A 110 14.87 2.95 54.20
N GLY A 111 13.68 2.42 53.88
CA GLY A 111 12.58 2.25 54.82
C GLY A 111 11.85 3.55 55.24
N LEU A 112 11.94 4.63 54.46
CA LEU A 112 11.37 5.95 54.82
C LEU A 112 10.06 6.33 54.09
N GLY A 113 9.50 5.44 53.26
CA GLY A 113 8.24 5.67 52.54
C GLY A 113 8.35 6.68 51.40
N GLY A 114 7.21 7.12 50.86
CA GLY A 114 7.11 8.17 49.85
C GLY A 114 7.62 7.77 48.46
N THR A 115 7.63 6.46 48.17
CA THR A 115 8.07 5.89 46.89
C THR A 115 7.26 4.65 46.55
N GLY A 116 7.09 4.39 45.25
CA GLY A 116 6.51 3.16 44.72
C GLY A 116 5.13 3.33 44.12
N TYR A 117 4.39 2.23 44.05
CA TYR A 117 3.06 2.15 43.46
C TYR A 117 2.13 1.27 44.31
N THR A 118 0.85 1.38 44.05
CA THR A 118 -0.20 0.50 44.61
C THR A 118 -0.55 -0.64 43.66
N SER A 119 -0.38 -0.42 42.35
CA SER A 119 -0.51 -1.43 41.30
C SER A 119 0.31 -1.00 40.07
N LEU A 120 0.89 -1.97 39.37
CA LEU A 120 1.56 -1.74 38.08
C LEU A 120 0.58 -1.56 36.91
N GLY A 121 -0.72 -1.78 37.12
CA GLY A 121 -1.71 -1.74 36.04
C GLY A 121 -1.29 -2.66 34.88
N ASN A 122 -1.49 -2.21 33.65
CA ASN A 122 -0.97 -2.89 32.45
C ASN A 122 0.44 -2.47 32.06
N SER A 123 1.13 -1.60 32.82
CA SER A 123 2.46 -1.10 32.42
C SER A 123 3.45 -2.22 32.12
N GLY A 124 4.08 -2.09 30.95
CA GLY A 124 5.05 -3.02 30.38
C GLY A 124 4.45 -4.22 29.66
N HIS A 125 3.16 -4.53 29.82
CA HIS A 125 2.57 -5.65 29.07
C HIS A 125 2.67 -5.40 27.57
N PHE A 126 3.09 -6.44 26.85
CA PHE A 126 3.29 -6.38 25.41
C PHE A 126 2.76 -7.64 24.72
N GLU A 127 2.39 -7.48 23.46
CA GLU A 127 2.03 -8.59 22.58
C GLU A 127 2.32 -8.26 21.12
N TYR A 128 2.42 -9.31 20.29
CA TYR A 128 2.51 -9.18 18.85
C TYR A 128 1.14 -9.38 18.20
N VAL A 129 0.86 -8.59 17.18
CA VAL A 129 -0.32 -8.72 16.32
C VAL A 129 0.10 -8.61 14.85
N ILE A 130 -0.72 -9.13 13.94
CA ILE A 130 -0.50 -9.03 12.49
C ILE A 130 -1.51 -8.06 11.90
N ALA A 131 -1.05 -7.03 11.20
CA ALA A 131 -1.90 -6.07 10.52
C ALA A 131 -2.74 -6.76 9.43
N THR A 132 -4.03 -6.43 9.35
CA THR A 132 -4.93 -6.94 8.29
C THR A 132 -5.26 -5.88 7.24
N ASN A 133 -4.81 -4.64 7.43
CA ASN A 133 -4.88 -3.54 6.46
C ASN A 133 -3.67 -2.63 6.59
N SER A 134 -3.41 -1.82 5.55
CA SER A 134 -2.36 -0.82 5.59
C SER A 134 -2.80 0.46 6.33
N VAL A 135 -1.85 1.12 6.99
CA VAL A 135 -2.00 2.44 7.64
C VAL A 135 -0.82 3.32 7.27
N ALA A 136 -1.10 4.50 6.70
CA ALA A 136 -0.08 5.45 6.28
C ALA A 136 0.63 6.11 7.47
N LEU A 137 1.78 6.74 7.22
CA LEU A 137 2.53 7.50 8.24
C LEU A 137 1.71 8.64 8.87
N THR A 138 0.67 9.13 8.20
CA THR A 138 -0.25 10.15 8.71
C THR A 138 -1.27 9.62 9.71
N GLY A 139 -1.25 8.32 10.03
CA GLY A 139 -2.20 7.66 10.91
C GLY A 139 -3.41 7.11 10.17
N GLY A 140 -4.36 6.56 10.92
CA GLY A 140 -5.56 5.93 10.37
C GLY A 140 -6.06 4.75 11.21
N ASN A 141 -7.14 4.13 10.74
CA ASN A 141 -7.72 2.98 11.43
C ASN A 141 -6.91 1.72 11.13
N LEU A 142 -6.24 1.18 12.15
CA LEU A 142 -5.56 -0.10 12.09
C LEU A 142 -6.55 -1.20 12.46
N SER A 143 -6.59 -2.26 11.65
CA SER A 143 -7.21 -3.55 11.95
C SER A 143 -6.14 -4.63 11.98
N PHE A 144 -6.25 -5.58 12.89
CA PHE A 144 -5.24 -6.61 13.11
C PHE A 144 -5.84 -7.94 13.62
N LYS A 145 -5.01 -8.98 13.59
CA LYS A 145 -5.24 -10.26 14.27
C LYS A 145 -4.20 -10.48 15.38
N GLY A 146 -4.67 -10.76 16.58
CA GLY A 146 -3.87 -11.10 17.76
C GLY A 146 -4.26 -12.45 18.35
N ALA A 147 -3.68 -12.76 19.51
CA ALA A 147 -3.82 -14.08 20.14
C ALA A 147 -4.98 -14.15 21.16
N GLY A 148 -5.61 -13.03 21.48
CA GLY A 148 -6.70 -12.96 22.44
C GLY A 148 -8.04 -13.45 21.89
N ALA A 149 -9.09 -13.28 22.70
CA ALA A 149 -10.46 -13.61 22.30
C ALA A 149 -10.83 -12.93 20.96
N ASN A 150 -11.64 -13.59 20.13
CA ASN A 150 -12.00 -13.12 18.78
C ASN A 150 -10.82 -12.87 17.83
N LYS A 151 -9.62 -13.41 18.12
CA LYS A 151 -8.36 -13.08 17.43
C LYS A 151 -7.98 -11.59 17.58
N GLY A 152 -8.28 -10.99 18.73
CA GLY A 152 -7.89 -9.62 19.10
C GLY A 152 -6.71 -9.58 20.07
N THR A 153 -6.58 -8.49 20.83
CA THR A 153 -5.52 -8.36 21.84
C THR A 153 -5.73 -9.30 23.03
N VAL A 154 -4.65 -9.79 23.63
CA VAL A 154 -4.65 -10.53 24.90
C VAL A 154 -4.88 -9.59 26.07
N TYR A 155 -4.18 -8.45 26.09
CA TYR A 155 -4.28 -7.46 27.15
C TYR A 155 -5.20 -6.30 26.76
N SER A 156 -5.57 -5.50 27.77
CA SER A 156 -6.20 -4.20 27.52
C SER A 156 -5.13 -3.11 27.54
N TYR A 157 -5.19 -2.21 26.57
CA TYR A 157 -4.28 -1.07 26.43
C TYR A 157 -5.04 0.25 26.56
N VAL A 158 -4.49 1.20 27.28
CA VAL A 158 -5.17 2.46 27.62
C VAL A 158 -4.30 3.65 27.27
N ASN A 159 -4.83 4.54 26.44
CA ASN A 159 -4.31 5.88 26.24
C ASN A 159 -5.28 6.87 26.87
N ALA A 160 -4.84 7.66 27.83
CA ALA A 160 -5.69 8.60 28.54
C ALA A 160 -4.89 9.79 29.07
N SER A 161 -5.48 10.99 28.94
CA SER A 161 -5.04 12.19 29.64
C SER A 161 -4.95 11.98 31.15
N ALA A 162 -4.04 12.69 31.80
CA ALA A 162 -3.94 12.67 33.25
C ALA A 162 -5.18 13.28 33.91
N THR A 163 -5.42 12.89 35.16
CA THR A 163 -6.46 13.40 36.04
C THR A 163 -5.86 13.66 37.43
N ALA A 164 -6.64 14.26 38.34
CA ALA A 164 -6.16 14.52 39.70
C ALA A 164 -5.68 13.25 40.46
N THR A 165 -6.20 12.07 40.11
CA THR A 165 -5.93 10.80 40.83
C THR A 165 -5.29 9.71 39.96
N SER A 166 -5.13 9.93 38.65
CA SER A 166 -4.50 8.98 37.73
C SER A 166 -3.61 9.74 36.76
N GLY A 167 -2.37 9.28 36.57
CA GLY A 167 -1.45 9.96 35.69
C GLY A 167 -1.78 9.67 34.24
N LYS A 168 -1.00 10.29 33.36
CA LYS A 168 -1.08 10.00 31.93
C LYS A 168 -0.90 8.50 31.68
N LYS A 169 -1.80 7.92 30.89
CA LYS A 169 -1.69 6.54 30.40
C LYS A 169 -1.37 6.58 28.93
N THR A 170 -0.42 5.74 28.50
CA THR A 170 0.06 5.73 27.12
C THR A 170 0.44 4.30 26.74
N PHE A 171 -0.01 3.85 25.59
CA PHE A 171 0.56 2.69 24.88
C PHE A 171 1.02 3.15 23.49
N GLU A 172 1.90 2.41 22.86
CA GLU A 172 2.32 2.66 21.48
C GLU A 172 2.23 1.37 20.65
N ILE A 173 2.10 1.55 19.33
CA ILE A 173 2.16 0.47 18.36
C ILE A 173 3.39 0.65 17.49
N ILE A 174 4.23 -0.37 17.38
CA ILE A 174 5.50 -0.30 16.69
C ILE A 174 5.48 -1.30 15.54
N ARG A 175 5.81 -0.85 14.32
CA ARG A 175 6.08 -1.77 13.20
C ARG A 175 7.38 -2.52 13.51
N VAL A 176 7.31 -3.85 13.48
CA VAL A 176 8.43 -4.75 13.76
C VAL A 176 8.91 -5.34 12.43
N PRO A 177 10.05 -4.89 11.90
CA PRO A 177 10.64 -5.49 10.70
C PRO A 177 10.98 -6.97 10.93
N GLN A 178 10.82 -7.78 9.88
CA GLN A 178 11.11 -9.20 9.86
C GLN A 178 12.14 -9.53 8.77
N TYR A 179 13.41 -9.61 9.15
CA TYR A 179 14.53 -9.86 8.23
C TYR A 179 14.80 -11.35 8.07
N SER A 180 15.20 -11.78 6.88
CA SER A 180 15.63 -13.17 6.67
C SER A 180 17.06 -13.40 7.19
N ASN A 181 17.93 -12.42 7.00
CA ASN A 181 19.23 -12.30 7.67
C ASN A 181 19.53 -10.82 7.87
N LEU A 182 20.28 -10.49 8.92
CA LEU A 182 20.59 -9.12 9.26
C LEU A 182 22.09 -8.96 9.52
N VAL A 183 22.71 -7.96 8.91
CA VAL A 183 24.08 -7.53 9.24
C VAL A 183 24.04 -6.07 9.64
N LEU A 184 24.61 -5.74 10.81
CA LEU A 184 24.80 -4.34 11.17
C LEU A 184 25.99 -3.75 10.42
N SER A 185 25.79 -2.55 9.88
CA SER A 185 26.83 -1.76 9.20
C SER A 185 27.14 -0.45 9.91
N SER A 186 26.36 -0.10 10.94
CA SER A 186 26.60 0.98 11.88
C SER A 186 25.93 0.67 13.22
N ASN A 187 26.17 1.51 14.23
CA ASN A 187 25.39 1.47 15.46
C ASN A 187 23.95 1.90 15.16
N ILE A 188 22.99 1.20 15.75
CA ILE A 188 21.57 1.56 15.66
C ILE A 188 21.05 2.08 16.99
N SER A 189 20.13 3.03 16.93
CA SER A 189 19.49 3.63 18.11
C SER A 189 18.03 3.93 17.84
N THR A 190 17.28 4.24 18.90
CA THR A 190 15.89 4.68 18.86
C THR A 190 15.80 6.18 19.18
N PRO A 191 14.80 6.90 18.66
CA PRO A 191 14.40 8.17 19.27
C PRO A 191 14.11 7.99 20.77
N PRO A 192 14.37 8.99 21.63
CA PRO A 192 13.94 8.96 23.02
C PRO A 192 12.41 8.91 23.11
N PHE A 193 11.89 8.31 24.19
CA PHE A 193 10.47 8.38 24.47
C PHE A 193 10.03 9.82 24.73
N ASN A 194 9.10 10.32 23.92
CA ASN A 194 8.63 11.70 23.98
C ASN A 194 7.33 11.87 24.80
N GLY A 195 6.89 10.82 25.50
CA GLY A 195 5.61 10.79 26.19
C GLY A 195 4.45 10.25 25.36
N LYS A 196 4.67 9.94 24.07
CA LYS A 196 3.67 9.30 23.19
C LYS A 196 4.26 8.11 22.44
N ALA A 197 5.52 8.22 22.00
CA ALA A 197 6.19 7.24 21.16
C ALA A 197 7.72 7.26 21.37
N GLY A 198 8.39 6.18 20.98
CA GLY A 198 9.85 6.06 20.97
C GLY A 198 10.40 5.32 22.19
N GLY A 199 11.72 5.19 22.27
CA GLY A 199 12.40 4.50 23.36
C GLY A 199 12.40 2.97 23.26
N VAL A 200 12.00 2.39 22.12
CA VAL A 200 11.91 0.93 21.91
C VAL A 200 12.58 0.51 20.61
N ILE A 201 13.54 -0.41 20.65
CA ILE A 201 14.08 -1.07 19.45
C ILE A 201 13.51 -2.49 19.39
N ALA A 202 12.81 -2.84 18.31
CA ALA A 202 12.19 -4.15 18.17
C ALA A 202 12.30 -4.70 16.73
N PHE A 203 12.84 -5.89 16.55
CA PHE A 203 12.86 -6.56 15.24
C PHE A 203 12.94 -8.08 15.38
N ASP A 204 12.51 -8.74 14.31
CA ASP A 204 12.53 -10.18 14.14
C ASP A 204 13.51 -10.54 13.03
N VAL A 205 14.36 -11.55 13.25
CA VAL A 205 15.27 -12.10 12.24
C VAL A 205 15.05 -13.59 12.18
N SER A 206 14.52 -14.10 11.07
CA SER A 206 14.21 -15.53 10.94
C SER A 206 15.45 -16.40 10.84
N GLY A 207 16.46 -15.97 10.06
CA GLY A 207 17.74 -16.66 9.89
C GLY A 207 18.82 -16.18 10.88
N SER A 208 19.94 -15.67 10.36
CA SER A 208 21.08 -15.24 11.18
C SER A 208 21.25 -13.72 11.25
N MET A 209 21.66 -13.25 12.43
CA MET A 209 22.06 -11.87 12.70
C MET A 209 23.56 -11.80 12.99
N ASP A 210 24.26 -10.88 12.35
CA ASP A 210 25.64 -10.51 12.63
C ASP A 210 25.71 -9.06 13.14
N PHE A 211 26.23 -8.88 14.35
CA PHE A 211 26.46 -7.55 14.91
C PHE A 211 27.64 -6.83 14.24
N ASN A 212 28.56 -7.57 13.63
CA ASN A 212 29.71 -7.04 12.90
C ASN A 212 30.51 -6.01 13.72
N GLY A 213 30.58 -6.22 15.05
CA GLY A 213 31.24 -5.31 16.00
C GLY A 213 30.48 -4.03 16.36
N PHE A 214 29.27 -3.81 15.83
CA PHE A 214 28.44 -2.64 16.12
C PHE A 214 27.54 -2.83 17.35
N THR A 215 26.93 -1.73 17.78
CA THR A 215 26.12 -1.62 18.99
C THR A 215 24.66 -1.33 18.67
N ILE A 216 23.74 -1.97 19.40
CA ILE A 216 22.33 -1.58 19.50
C ILE A 216 22.17 -0.77 20.78
N ASP A 217 21.87 0.52 20.67
CA ASP A 217 21.92 1.46 21.79
C ASP A 217 20.59 2.19 22.04
N ALA A 218 19.96 1.86 23.16
CA ALA A 218 18.80 2.54 23.73
C ALA A 218 19.16 3.27 25.05
N SER A 219 20.43 3.60 25.27
CA SER A 219 20.87 4.33 26.47
C SER A 219 20.33 5.76 26.49
N SER A 220 19.80 6.19 27.64
CA SER A 220 19.16 7.51 27.80
C SER A 220 18.01 7.76 26.81
N LYS A 221 17.26 6.72 26.43
CA LYS A 221 16.11 6.78 25.50
C LYS A 221 14.76 6.44 26.15
N GLY A 222 14.75 6.10 27.44
CA GLY A 222 13.56 5.74 28.21
C GLY A 222 12.81 6.94 28.76
N PHE A 223 12.23 6.81 29.96
CA PHE A 223 11.47 7.91 30.55
C PHE A 223 12.36 9.11 30.88
N ARG A 224 11.82 10.31 30.65
CA ARG A 224 12.54 11.59 30.73
C ARG A 224 12.85 11.99 32.17
N GLY A 225 13.96 12.70 32.35
CA GLY A 225 14.36 13.22 33.67
C GLY A 225 13.46 14.35 34.12
N GLY A 226 13.41 14.60 35.43
CA GLY A 226 12.75 15.78 36.00
C GLY A 226 13.56 17.05 35.76
N TYR A 227 12.89 18.19 35.71
CA TYR A 227 13.54 19.48 35.51
C TYR A 227 13.22 20.44 36.66
N GLY A 228 14.26 20.89 37.37
CA GLY A 228 14.17 21.98 38.33
C GLY A 228 14.35 23.31 37.62
N ILE A 229 13.28 24.10 37.53
CA ILE A 229 13.33 25.47 36.99
C ILE A 229 14.13 26.37 37.93
N ILE A 230 14.72 27.45 37.39
CA ILE A 230 15.38 28.45 38.23
C ILE A 230 14.30 29.25 38.99
N ALA A 231 14.26 29.12 40.31
CA ALA A 231 13.28 29.78 41.17
C ALA A 231 13.90 30.28 42.49
N ASN A 232 13.27 31.24 43.16
CA ASN A 232 13.76 31.68 44.48
C ASN A 232 13.57 30.56 45.51
N SER A 233 14.56 30.33 46.38
CA SER A 233 14.36 29.39 47.48
C SER A 233 13.54 29.96 48.62
N GLY A 234 12.50 29.23 48.96
CA GLY A 234 11.76 29.29 50.21
C GLY A 234 12.31 28.34 51.30
N PRO A 235 11.56 28.14 52.40
CA PRO A 235 12.00 27.36 53.54
C PRO A 235 12.06 25.86 53.25
N ASN A 236 13.15 25.21 53.63
CA ASN A 236 13.33 23.77 53.56
C ASN A 236 12.24 23.01 54.37
N ILE A 237 11.39 22.24 53.70
CA ILE A 237 10.29 21.48 54.33
C ILE A 237 10.33 19.99 54.02
N ASN A 238 10.45 19.18 55.06
CA ASN A 238 10.52 17.72 54.95
C ASN A 238 9.16 17.03 54.68
N SER A 239 8.04 17.74 54.86
CA SER A 239 6.69 17.17 54.75
C SER A 239 6.12 17.19 53.33
N VAL A 240 6.78 17.82 52.37
CA VAL A 240 6.32 17.89 50.97
C VAL A 240 6.79 16.68 50.21
N TYR A 241 5.87 15.76 49.92
CA TYR A 241 6.04 14.61 49.03
C TYR A 241 5.44 14.87 47.65
N VAL A 242 4.35 15.63 47.55
CA VAL A 242 3.74 16.03 46.28
C VAL A 242 3.05 17.38 46.39
N VAL A 243 3.31 18.25 45.40
CA VAL A 243 2.69 19.56 45.20
C VAL A 243 2.60 19.88 43.69
N PRO A 244 1.71 20.81 43.27
CA PRO A 244 1.70 21.32 41.90
C PRO A 244 3.01 22.03 41.53
N SER A 245 3.32 22.10 40.23
CA SER A 245 4.51 22.77 39.67
C SER A 245 4.55 24.29 39.86
N THR A 246 3.44 24.90 40.28
CA THR A 246 3.38 26.32 40.64
C THR A 246 3.89 26.60 42.06
N ASP A 247 4.18 25.55 42.83
CA ASP A 247 4.67 25.64 44.19
C ASP A 247 6.21 25.69 44.17
N ASP A 248 6.79 26.77 44.70
CA ASP A 248 8.24 27.02 44.71
C ASP A 248 8.99 26.21 45.78
N ARG A 249 8.29 25.47 46.64
CA ARG A 249 8.88 24.73 47.76
C ARG A 249 9.47 23.37 47.36
N SER A 250 9.49 23.04 46.07
CA SER A 250 10.12 21.82 45.53
C SER A 250 10.32 21.93 44.01
N VAL A 251 10.97 20.92 43.42
CA VAL A 251 11.22 20.82 41.98
C VAL A 251 10.68 19.55 41.33
N GLY A 252 10.82 19.45 40.01
CA GLY A 252 10.25 18.41 39.16
C GLY A 252 10.71 16.99 39.46
N LYS A 253 9.72 16.09 39.59
CA LYS A 253 9.91 14.64 39.58
C LYS A 253 10.32 14.16 38.18
N GLY A 254 10.87 12.95 38.08
CA GLY A 254 11.07 12.28 36.80
C GLY A 254 9.77 11.75 36.18
N GLU A 255 9.83 11.41 34.89
CA GLU A 255 8.79 10.64 34.21
C GLU A 255 8.91 9.14 34.53
N GLY A 256 7.78 8.43 34.53
CA GLY A 256 7.75 6.99 34.77
C GLY A 256 6.42 6.35 34.42
N ILE A 257 6.23 5.09 34.83
CA ILE A 257 5.05 4.28 34.53
C ILE A 257 3.74 4.82 35.16
N ALA A 258 3.85 5.74 36.12
CA ALA A 258 2.71 6.38 36.78
C ALA A 258 2.26 7.70 36.12
N GLY A 259 2.91 8.12 35.02
CA GLY A 259 2.55 9.31 34.26
C GLY A 259 3.73 10.22 33.98
N THR A 260 3.42 11.44 33.55
CA THR A 260 4.39 12.37 32.99
C THR A 260 4.30 13.72 33.70
N PRO A 261 5.38 14.22 34.34
CA PRO A 261 5.36 15.52 35.00
C PRO A 261 5.26 16.67 33.98
N ARG A 262 4.90 17.87 34.44
CA ARG A 262 4.86 19.06 33.60
C ARG A 262 6.23 19.43 33.02
N TYR A 263 7.22 19.62 33.89
CA TYR A 263 8.57 20.04 33.51
C TYR A 263 9.54 18.85 33.50
N MET A 264 10.18 18.63 32.37
CA MET A 264 11.06 17.48 32.14
C MET A 264 12.32 17.86 31.37
N TRP A 265 13.27 16.95 31.38
CA TRP A 265 14.45 16.93 30.55
C TRP A 265 14.42 15.70 29.64
N ASP A 266 14.33 15.91 28.33
CA ASP A 266 14.26 14.82 27.34
C ASP A 266 15.64 14.25 26.95
N GLY A 267 16.71 14.75 27.57
CA GLY A 267 18.09 14.44 27.23
C GLY A 267 18.78 15.54 26.44
N PHE A 268 18.01 16.42 25.79
CA PHE A 268 18.50 17.48 24.92
C PHE A 268 17.97 18.87 25.29
N ASN A 269 16.69 18.97 25.65
CA ASN A 269 15.95 20.19 25.91
C ASN A 269 15.05 20.07 27.16
N GLN A 270 14.74 21.24 27.73
CA GLN A 270 13.64 21.36 28.67
C GLN A 270 12.32 21.17 27.91
N VAL A 271 11.43 20.37 28.47
CA VAL A 271 10.08 20.14 27.96
C VAL A 271 9.08 20.63 29.01
N ASP A 272 8.15 21.49 28.59
CA ASP A 272 6.96 21.87 29.38
C ASP A 272 5.72 21.26 28.71
N ASN A 273 5.08 20.30 29.38
CA ASN A 273 3.85 19.67 28.91
C ASN A 273 2.58 20.50 29.20
N ILE A 274 2.72 21.67 29.83
CA ILE A 274 1.66 22.60 30.26
C ILE A 274 0.78 22.03 31.38
N ASP A 275 0.40 20.75 31.30
CA ASP A 275 -0.48 20.06 32.23
C ASP A 275 0.27 19.40 33.40
N GLU A 276 -0.39 19.34 34.57
CA GLU A 276 0.00 18.50 35.70
C GLU A 276 -0.28 17.02 35.37
N GLY A 277 0.66 16.36 34.70
CA GLY A 277 0.44 15.01 34.21
C GLY A 277 0.73 13.87 35.21
N LEU A 278 1.16 14.21 36.44
CA LEU A 278 1.32 13.28 37.56
C LEU A 278 0.21 13.44 38.61
N PRO A 279 -0.30 12.34 39.19
CA PRO A 279 -1.33 12.39 40.23
C PRO A 279 -0.89 13.18 41.47
N GLY A 280 -1.74 14.11 41.92
CA GLY A 280 -1.48 14.95 43.09
C GLY A 280 -0.49 16.10 42.86
N GLY A 281 0.29 16.09 41.77
CA GLY A 281 1.21 17.16 41.38
C GLY A 281 2.56 16.68 40.83
N SER A 282 3.20 17.53 40.03
CA SER A 282 4.47 17.21 39.35
C SER A 282 5.72 17.43 40.21
N TYR A 283 5.62 18.17 41.31
CA TYR A 283 6.75 18.57 42.17
C TYR A 283 6.69 17.87 43.53
N GLY A 284 7.80 17.85 44.28
CA GLY A 284 7.91 17.24 45.61
C GLY A 284 8.95 16.12 45.66
N LYS A 285 9.46 15.83 46.86
CA LYS A 285 10.42 14.73 47.04
C LYS A 285 9.86 13.33 46.78
N GLY A 286 8.55 13.11 46.86
CA GLY A 286 7.97 11.78 46.69
C GLY A 286 8.20 11.20 45.29
N ALA A 287 8.50 9.92 45.19
CA ALA A 287 8.79 9.21 43.94
C ALA A 287 7.55 8.45 43.43
N PRO A 288 6.99 8.81 42.26
CA PRO A 288 5.84 8.12 41.70
C PRO A 288 6.29 6.87 40.93
N ALA A 289 5.96 5.69 41.44
CA ALA A 289 6.35 4.41 40.89
C ALA A 289 7.87 4.31 40.66
N ASN A 290 8.31 4.13 39.40
CA ASN A 290 9.70 3.96 39.06
C ASN A 290 10.43 5.29 38.74
N ALA A 291 9.74 6.42 38.74
CA ALA A 291 10.39 7.72 38.55
C ALA A 291 11.07 8.21 39.84
N GLY A 292 12.18 8.94 39.70
CA GLY A 292 12.84 9.61 40.82
C GLY A 292 12.02 10.81 41.32
N GLY A 293 11.97 11.01 42.64
CA GLY A 293 11.41 12.22 43.23
C GLY A 293 12.31 13.43 43.00
N GLY A 294 11.74 14.64 42.92
CA GLY A 294 12.54 15.87 42.84
C GLY A 294 13.21 16.20 44.16
N GLY A 295 14.09 17.20 44.22
CA GLY A 295 14.49 17.81 45.49
C GLY A 295 13.35 18.64 46.09
N ASN A 296 13.22 18.68 47.42
CA ASN A 296 12.53 19.81 48.03
C ASN A 296 13.44 21.05 48.01
N ASP A 297 12.84 22.20 48.16
CA ASP A 297 13.52 23.49 48.06
C ASP A 297 14.61 23.66 49.14
N HIS A 298 15.54 24.57 48.85
CA HIS A 298 16.78 24.87 49.57
C HIS A 298 17.92 23.88 49.26
N ASN A 299 18.19 23.70 47.98
CA ASN A 299 19.35 23.00 47.42
C ASN A 299 19.42 21.49 47.65
N ALA A 300 18.26 20.84 47.76
CA ALA A 300 18.20 19.38 47.84
C ALA A 300 18.45 18.73 46.46
N GLY A 301 19.07 17.55 46.50
CA GLY A 301 19.32 16.74 45.31
C GLY A 301 18.10 15.93 44.87
N GLY A 302 18.01 15.67 43.57
CA GLY A 302 16.99 14.79 42.99
C GLY A 302 17.26 13.31 43.27
N GLY A 303 16.19 12.53 43.43
CA GLY A 303 16.26 11.08 43.59
C GLY A 303 16.53 10.36 42.27
N GLY A 304 17.23 9.24 42.31
CA GLY A 304 17.48 8.41 41.13
C GLY A 304 16.23 7.66 40.68
N GLY A 305 16.09 7.41 39.38
CA GLY A 305 15.03 6.57 38.82
C GLY A 305 15.22 5.08 39.17
N GLY A 306 14.16 4.29 39.10
CA GLY A 306 14.17 2.83 39.31
C GLY A 306 13.72 2.04 38.07
N ASN A 307 14.03 0.75 38.05
CA ASN A 307 13.49 -0.25 37.12
C ASN A 307 13.68 -1.68 37.66
N GLY A 308 14.75 -2.37 37.26
CA GLY A 308 15.12 -3.68 37.82
C GLY A 308 15.67 -3.55 39.23
N GLY A 309 16.38 -2.45 39.50
CA GLY A 309 16.82 -2.00 40.81
C GLY A 309 16.11 -0.71 41.20
N ALA A 310 15.98 -0.48 42.51
CA ALA A 310 15.50 0.81 43.02
C ALA A 310 16.56 1.89 42.76
N GLY A 311 16.12 3.13 42.56
CA GLY A 311 17.01 4.28 42.56
C GLY A 311 17.61 4.56 43.94
N GLY A 312 18.52 5.51 43.99
CA GLY A 312 19.10 6.08 45.19
C GLY A 312 18.35 7.33 45.64
N VAL A 313 18.34 7.58 46.95
CA VAL A 313 17.81 8.84 47.49
C VAL A 313 18.73 9.99 47.09
N GLY A 314 18.15 11.16 46.80
CA GLY A 314 18.88 12.41 46.59
C GLY A 314 19.46 12.94 47.90
N GLY A 315 20.51 13.74 47.80
CA GLY A 315 21.17 14.33 48.95
C GLY A 315 20.34 15.44 49.60
N ASP A 316 20.55 15.62 50.89
CA ASP A 316 19.86 16.63 51.68
C ASP A 316 20.36 18.03 51.34
N GLY A 317 19.45 19.00 51.29
CA GLY A 317 19.75 20.42 51.09
C GLY A 317 20.22 21.14 52.37
N THR A 318 20.69 22.37 52.22
CA THR A 318 21.18 23.19 53.35
C THR A 318 20.00 23.76 54.17
N SER A 319 20.25 24.30 55.38
CA SER A 319 19.19 24.73 56.33
C SER A 319 19.27 26.19 56.76
N THR A 320 19.93 27.07 56.01
CA THR A 320 20.29 28.42 56.45
C THR A 320 19.16 29.46 56.41
N LEU A 321 18.03 29.16 57.06
CA LEU A 321 17.17 30.15 57.71
C LEU A 321 17.10 29.88 59.23
N GLY A 322 18.27 29.83 59.88
CA GLY A 322 18.42 30.10 61.32
C GLY A 322 18.33 28.90 62.28
N THR A 323 19.43 28.71 63.02
CA THR A 323 19.62 27.86 64.22
C THR A 323 19.77 26.34 64.02
N GLY A 324 21.00 25.91 63.73
CA GLY A 324 21.49 24.54 63.94
C GLY A 324 21.63 23.71 62.67
N PHE A 325 22.84 23.20 62.41
CA PHE A 325 23.10 22.23 61.35
C PHE A 325 22.38 20.90 61.66
N GLY A 326 21.19 20.71 61.09
CA GLY A 326 20.47 19.44 61.09
C GLY A 326 20.34 18.90 59.67
N SER A 327 20.63 17.61 59.47
CA SER A 327 20.30 16.90 58.23
C SER A 327 18.79 16.65 58.17
N PHE A 328 18.09 17.33 57.25
CA PHE A 328 16.67 17.10 57.01
C PHE A 328 16.53 16.20 55.78
N PRO A 329 15.79 15.07 55.83
CA PRO A 329 15.67 14.13 54.72
C PRO A 329 14.75 14.66 53.60
N ASN A 330 15.19 15.75 52.98
CA ASN A 330 14.46 16.55 52.00
C ASN A 330 14.92 16.26 50.55
N GLY A 331 15.96 15.45 50.38
CA GLY A 331 16.37 14.91 49.08
C GLY A 331 15.29 14.05 48.45
N GLY A 332 15.31 14.00 47.11
CA GLY A 332 14.32 13.27 46.33
C GLY A 332 14.30 11.79 46.66
N ARG A 333 13.10 11.24 46.83
CA ARG A 333 12.90 9.82 47.13
C ARG A 333 13.34 8.97 45.92
N PRO A 334 13.87 7.76 46.15
CA PRO A 334 14.31 6.87 45.08
C PRO A 334 13.13 6.32 44.29
N GLY A 335 13.24 6.17 42.97
CA GLY A 335 12.29 5.41 42.16
C GLY A 335 12.28 3.94 42.55
N ALA A 336 11.12 3.30 42.52
CA ALA A 336 10.95 1.90 42.95
C ALA A 336 11.27 0.89 41.85
N ILE A 337 11.50 -0.37 42.27
CA ILE A 337 11.54 -1.53 41.36
C ILE A 337 10.18 -1.78 40.72
N THR A 338 10.14 -2.29 39.51
CA THR A 338 8.91 -2.45 38.71
C THR A 338 8.28 -3.84 38.80
N TYR A 339 8.50 -4.56 39.91
CA TYR A 339 7.89 -5.86 40.23
C TYR A 339 7.71 -6.04 41.74
N ALA A 340 6.68 -6.81 42.15
CA ALA A 340 6.22 -6.84 43.55
C ALA A 340 6.96 -7.85 44.46
N THR A 341 7.35 -9.05 43.98
CA THR A 341 8.13 -10.02 44.78
C THR A 341 8.94 -11.01 43.92
N GLY A 342 10.17 -11.31 44.34
CA GLY A 342 10.97 -12.48 43.93
C GLY A 342 11.71 -12.35 42.59
N ALA A 343 10.98 -12.05 41.50
CA ALA A 343 11.54 -11.89 40.17
C ALA A 343 10.61 -11.07 39.26
N PRO A 344 11.14 -10.36 38.25
CA PRO A 344 10.32 -9.64 37.29
C PRO A 344 9.54 -10.56 36.35
N ASP A 345 8.34 -10.12 35.97
CA ASP A 345 7.46 -10.80 35.01
C ASP A 345 7.99 -10.61 33.57
N ILE A 346 8.35 -11.70 32.91
CA ILE A 346 8.92 -11.68 31.54
C ILE A 346 7.91 -11.26 30.47
N THR A 347 6.63 -11.12 30.81
CA THR A 347 5.59 -10.56 29.95
C THR A 347 5.44 -9.05 30.10
N ARG A 348 6.32 -8.39 30.89
CA ARG A 348 6.37 -6.94 31.09
C ARG A 348 7.75 -6.38 30.78
N LEU A 349 7.83 -5.48 29.80
CA LEU A 349 9.05 -4.76 29.46
C LEU A 349 8.87 -3.28 29.83
N ILE A 350 9.70 -2.77 30.73
CA ILE A 350 9.52 -1.42 31.28
C ILE A 350 10.77 -0.58 31.04
N MET A 351 10.57 0.65 30.56
CA MET A 351 11.67 1.62 30.42
C MET A 351 12.22 2.02 31.79
N GLY A 352 13.49 2.41 31.81
CA GLY A 352 14.09 3.01 32.99
C GLY A 352 13.35 4.29 33.37
N GLY A 353 13.04 4.47 34.66
CA GLY A 353 12.48 5.72 35.15
C GLY A 353 13.47 6.87 35.06
N GLY A 354 12.99 8.07 34.79
CA GLY A 354 13.81 9.27 34.83
C GLY A 354 14.21 9.63 36.25
N GLY A 355 15.41 10.17 36.44
CA GLY A 355 15.84 10.77 37.70
C GLY A 355 15.09 12.08 37.97
N GLY A 356 14.94 12.47 39.24
CA GLY A 356 14.34 13.75 39.61
C GLY A 356 15.29 14.93 39.41
N GLY A 357 14.72 16.13 39.24
CA GLY A 357 15.48 17.38 39.22
C GLY A 357 16.05 17.72 40.60
N GLY A 358 17.21 18.38 40.62
CA GLY A 358 17.74 19.05 41.80
C GLY A 358 17.15 20.46 41.93
N ASP A 359 17.10 20.97 43.15
CA ASP A 359 16.70 22.36 43.37
C ASP A 359 17.69 23.33 42.71
N ALA A 360 17.16 24.43 42.15
CA ALA A 360 17.92 25.37 41.34
C ALA A 360 17.48 26.80 41.64
N ASN A 361 18.20 27.48 42.52
CA ASN A 361 17.91 28.87 42.88
C ASN A 361 19.01 29.84 42.48
N ASN A 362 20.25 29.37 42.39
CA ASN A 362 21.39 30.16 41.95
C ASN A 362 21.93 29.68 40.61
N ALA A 363 21.50 28.53 40.06
CA ALA A 363 22.00 27.91 38.83
C ALA A 363 21.85 28.79 37.58
N LEU A 364 22.81 28.65 36.66
CA LEU A 364 22.78 29.33 35.35
C LEU A 364 21.69 28.78 34.42
N THR A 365 21.37 27.50 34.60
CA THR A 365 20.30 26.78 33.91
C THR A 365 19.66 25.82 34.90
N GLY A 366 18.38 25.51 34.75
CA GLY A 366 17.72 24.53 35.61
C GLY A 366 18.43 23.18 35.68
N VAL A 367 18.36 22.52 36.83
CA VAL A 367 19.06 21.25 37.12
C VAL A 367 18.19 20.07 36.68
N LYS A 368 18.80 19.18 35.89
CA LYS A 368 18.09 18.10 35.19
C LYS A 368 18.39 16.73 35.79
N GLY A 369 17.37 15.91 35.97
CA GLY A 369 17.54 14.49 36.19
C GLY A 369 18.00 13.76 34.93
N GLY A 370 18.62 12.60 35.10
CA GLY A 370 19.03 11.73 34.00
C GLY A 370 17.84 11.02 33.35
N VAL A 371 17.89 10.86 32.02
CA VAL A 371 16.89 10.09 31.26
C VAL A 371 17.11 8.59 31.49
N GLY A 372 16.05 7.81 31.65
CA GLY A 372 16.16 6.36 31.80
C GLY A 372 16.62 5.65 30.52
N GLY A 373 16.98 4.37 30.62
CA GLY A 373 17.25 3.52 29.45
C GLY A 373 15.96 3.05 28.77
N GLY A 374 16.01 2.85 27.46
CA GLY A 374 14.88 2.35 26.66
C GLY A 374 14.65 0.84 26.75
N ILE A 375 13.85 0.30 25.83
CA ILE A 375 13.58 -1.12 25.69
C ILE A 375 14.24 -1.64 24.41
N ILE A 376 14.88 -2.81 24.48
CA ILE A 376 15.40 -3.52 23.31
C ILE A 376 14.78 -4.91 23.30
N LEU A 377 14.07 -5.26 22.22
CA LEU A 377 13.33 -6.51 22.05
C LEU A 377 13.79 -7.22 20.78
N LEU A 378 14.64 -8.24 20.92
CA LEU A 378 15.22 -8.96 19.79
C LEU A 378 14.67 -10.38 19.71
N ASN A 379 14.14 -10.74 18.55
CA ASN A 379 13.74 -12.11 18.25
C ASN A 379 14.57 -12.61 17.07
N VAL A 380 15.45 -13.59 17.30
CA VAL A 380 16.49 -13.95 16.32
C VAL A 380 16.56 -15.47 16.16
N GLY A 381 16.67 -15.95 14.92
CA GLY A 381 16.93 -17.34 14.62
C GLY A 381 18.29 -17.77 15.17
N SER A 382 19.35 -17.05 14.83
CA SER A 382 20.71 -17.26 15.31
C SER A 382 21.54 -15.99 15.31
N ILE A 383 22.49 -15.88 16.23
CA ILE A 383 23.44 -14.76 16.32
C ILE A 383 24.83 -15.28 16.00
N LYS A 384 25.59 -14.51 15.21
CA LYS A 384 27.00 -14.76 14.87
C LYS A 384 27.89 -13.63 15.40
N GLY A 385 29.13 -13.99 15.72
CA GLY A 385 30.15 -13.02 16.11
C GLY A 385 29.95 -12.40 17.49
N SER A 386 30.53 -11.23 17.70
CA SER A 386 30.42 -10.46 18.94
C SER A 386 29.58 -9.19 18.75
N GLY A 387 28.78 -8.86 19.75
CA GLY A 387 27.86 -7.72 19.71
C GLY A 387 27.66 -7.04 21.06
N THR A 388 27.33 -5.76 21.04
CA THR A 388 27.04 -4.97 22.24
C THR A 388 25.61 -4.44 22.20
N ILE A 389 24.89 -4.55 23.32
CA ILE A 389 23.52 -4.07 23.49
C ILE A 389 23.49 -3.19 24.74
N LEU A 390 23.06 -1.94 24.60
CA LEU A 390 23.08 -0.95 25.67
C LEU A 390 21.68 -0.39 25.92
N ALA A 391 21.22 -0.43 27.17
CA ALA A 391 20.00 0.22 27.64
C ALA A 391 20.31 0.97 28.95
N ASN A 392 21.43 1.71 28.98
CA ASN A 392 21.90 2.37 30.19
C ASN A 392 21.06 3.63 30.52
N GLY A 393 20.89 3.92 31.80
CA GLY A 393 20.37 5.21 32.27
C GLY A 393 21.39 6.34 32.12
N GLY A 394 20.91 7.53 31.84
CA GLY A 394 21.70 8.75 31.74
C GLY A 394 22.07 9.32 33.10
N ALA A 395 23.21 10.01 33.16
CA ALA A 395 23.65 10.68 34.37
C ALA A 395 22.77 11.91 34.68
N GLY A 396 22.58 12.20 35.96
CA GLY A 396 21.98 13.45 36.43
C GLY A 396 22.92 14.63 36.22
N ALA A 397 22.35 15.80 35.95
CA ALA A 397 23.13 17.02 35.75
C ALA A 397 23.76 17.48 37.07
N PRO A 398 24.99 18.03 37.03
CA PRO A 398 25.58 18.63 38.21
C PRO A 398 24.79 19.88 38.65
N GLY A 399 24.74 20.12 39.97
CA GLY A 399 24.25 21.38 40.52
C GLY A 399 25.35 22.44 40.40
N GLN A 400 25.28 23.29 39.38
CA GLN A 400 26.32 24.28 39.07
C GLN A 400 25.76 25.70 38.91
N SER A 401 26.28 26.64 39.70
CA SER A 401 26.29 28.07 39.41
C SER A 401 27.71 28.65 39.54
N GLY A 402 27.95 29.82 38.95
CA GLY A 402 29.24 30.50 38.92
C GLY A 402 30.09 30.37 40.21
N ALA A 403 29.73 31.06 41.29
CA ALA A 403 30.50 31.07 42.55
C ALA A 403 29.83 30.35 43.74
N GLN A 404 28.59 29.86 43.60
CA GLN A 404 27.84 29.16 44.66
C GLN A 404 27.22 27.85 44.11
N PRO A 405 27.21 26.76 44.90
CA PRO A 405 26.64 25.46 44.51
C PRO A 405 25.10 25.40 44.64
N ASP A 406 24.46 24.47 43.92
CA ASP A 406 23.01 24.18 43.93
C ASP A 406 22.77 22.66 44.09
N GLY A 407 21.50 22.24 44.30
CA GLY A 407 21.13 20.83 44.30
C GLY A 407 21.42 20.15 42.96
N ALA A 408 21.82 18.89 42.97
CA ALA A 408 22.14 18.15 41.73
C ALA A 408 21.03 17.17 41.32
N GLY A 409 20.95 16.85 40.02
CA GLY A 409 19.93 15.96 39.47
C GLY A 409 20.20 14.48 39.77
N GLY A 410 19.15 13.70 39.97
CA GLY A 410 19.25 12.24 40.14
C GLY A 410 19.56 11.53 38.83
N GLY A 411 20.23 10.37 38.89
CA GLY A 411 20.52 9.54 37.73
C GLY A 411 19.29 8.78 37.20
N GLY A 412 19.20 8.59 35.88
CA GLY A 412 18.15 7.78 35.25
C GLY A 412 18.41 6.29 35.46
N ALA A 413 17.35 5.47 35.50
CA ALA A 413 17.49 4.02 35.68
C ALA A 413 17.92 3.32 34.37
N GLY A 414 18.50 2.13 34.49
CA GLY A 414 18.68 1.23 33.34
C GLY A 414 17.32 0.79 32.75
N GLY A 415 17.31 0.54 31.45
CA GLY A 415 16.16 0.09 30.68
C GLY A 415 15.90 -1.41 30.75
N THR A 416 15.19 -1.95 29.76
CA THR A 416 14.92 -3.40 29.65
C THR A 416 15.48 -3.96 28.36
N VAL A 417 16.23 -5.06 28.44
CA VAL A 417 16.67 -5.83 27.28
C VAL A 417 15.97 -7.19 27.30
N PHE A 418 15.31 -7.57 26.22
CA PHE A 418 14.68 -8.87 26.02
C PHE A 418 15.20 -9.49 24.73
N ILE A 419 15.84 -10.65 24.84
CA ILE A 419 16.43 -11.34 23.69
C ILE A 419 15.96 -12.78 23.66
N LYS A 420 15.46 -13.20 22.51
CA LYS A 420 15.13 -14.59 22.23
C LYS A 420 15.96 -15.07 21.05
N VAL A 421 16.75 -16.11 21.25
CA VAL A 421 17.51 -16.77 20.19
C VAL A 421 17.14 -18.24 20.11
N SER A 422 16.67 -18.66 18.93
CA SER A 422 16.16 -20.03 18.74
C SER A 422 17.31 -21.05 18.65
N ASN A 423 18.34 -20.76 17.84
CA ASN A 423 19.47 -21.64 17.54
C ASN A 423 20.80 -20.85 17.55
N PRO A 424 21.27 -20.40 18.73
CA PRO A 424 22.49 -19.59 18.80
C PRO A 424 23.75 -20.36 18.37
N ASP A 425 24.68 -19.67 17.71
CA ASP A 425 26.03 -20.18 17.48
C ASP A 425 26.78 -20.24 18.83
N ALA A 426 27.41 -21.38 19.13
CA ALA A 426 28.15 -21.55 20.38
C ALA A 426 29.33 -20.56 20.54
N SER A 427 29.81 -19.98 19.44
CA SER A 427 30.85 -18.95 19.43
C SER A 427 30.33 -17.52 19.64
N ALA A 428 29.01 -17.31 19.70
CA ALA A 428 28.43 -15.98 19.88
C ALA A 428 28.78 -15.39 21.25
N VAL A 429 29.21 -14.13 21.27
CA VAL A 429 29.54 -13.38 22.49
C VAL A 429 28.76 -12.08 22.52
N LEU A 430 27.79 -11.99 23.42
CA LEU A 430 27.00 -10.76 23.62
C LEU A 430 27.42 -10.06 24.90
N THR A 431 27.64 -8.76 24.81
CA THR A 431 27.76 -7.87 25.96
C THR A 431 26.49 -7.06 26.08
N ILE A 432 25.78 -7.19 27.20
CA ILE A 432 24.50 -6.54 27.43
C ILE A 432 24.61 -5.66 28.68
N GLU A 433 24.36 -4.37 28.54
CA GLU A 433 24.34 -3.44 29.65
C GLU A 433 22.97 -2.79 29.83
N ALA A 434 22.49 -2.79 31.07
CA ALA A 434 21.33 -2.02 31.50
C ALA A 434 21.66 -1.38 32.86
N LYS A 435 22.68 -0.54 32.89
CA LYS A 435 23.19 0.10 34.12
C LYS A 435 22.37 1.32 34.50
N GLY A 436 22.31 1.62 35.79
CA GLY A 436 21.81 2.91 36.26
C GLY A 436 22.80 4.04 35.94
N GLY A 437 22.28 5.23 35.65
CA GLY A 437 23.08 6.44 35.46
C GLY A 437 23.52 7.03 36.80
N ASN A 438 24.69 7.64 36.85
CA ASN A 438 25.20 8.27 38.07
C ASN A 438 24.38 9.52 38.43
N GLY A 439 24.19 9.79 39.73
CA GLY A 439 23.68 11.06 40.22
C GLY A 439 24.67 12.19 39.97
N GLY A 440 24.15 13.41 39.78
CA GLY A 440 24.97 14.59 39.57
C GLY A 440 25.77 14.96 40.81
N ASN A 441 27.01 15.39 40.63
CA ASN A 441 27.80 16.02 41.69
C ASN A 441 27.38 17.48 41.86
N THR A 442 27.44 18.02 43.07
CA THR A 442 27.40 19.48 43.25
C THR A 442 28.79 20.07 43.01
N VAL A 443 28.85 21.30 42.49
CA VAL A 443 30.10 21.94 42.05
C VAL A 443 30.28 23.27 42.77
N GLY A 444 31.42 23.46 43.44
CA GLY A 444 31.74 24.72 44.12
C GLY A 444 31.58 24.70 45.65
N ASP A 445 31.08 23.61 46.24
CA ASP A 445 31.00 23.38 47.69
C ASP A 445 32.39 23.18 48.32
N ARG A 446 33.14 24.26 48.57
CA ARG A 446 34.46 24.16 49.22
C ARG A 446 34.41 24.27 50.75
N ASN A 447 33.24 24.57 51.30
CA ASN A 447 33.04 24.76 52.73
C ASN A 447 32.17 23.63 53.29
N LEU A 448 32.70 22.85 54.24
CA LEU A 448 31.98 21.75 54.92
C LEU A 448 30.73 22.19 55.69
N ASN A 449 30.52 23.50 55.84
CA ASN A 449 29.36 24.09 56.53
C ASN A 449 28.30 24.65 55.56
N ASP A 450 28.48 24.50 54.25
CA ASP A 450 27.59 25.05 53.22
C ASP A 450 27.51 24.10 52.02
N GLU A 451 27.34 22.81 52.31
CA GLU A 451 27.36 21.76 51.30
C GLU A 451 25.95 21.40 50.82
N HIS A 452 25.76 21.36 49.51
CA HIS A 452 24.48 21.19 48.83
C HIS A 452 24.20 19.72 48.49
N GLY A 453 22.93 19.36 48.25
CA GLY A 453 22.49 17.98 48.06
C GLY A 453 22.88 17.40 46.69
N PRO A 454 23.76 16.37 46.63
CA PRO A 454 24.08 15.68 45.38
C PRO A 454 22.92 14.80 44.89
N GLY A 455 22.95 14.38 43.62
CA GLY A 455 21.91 13.51 43.06
C GLY A 455 22.02 12.06 43.52
N GLY A 456 20.89 11.38 43.69
CA GLY A 456 20.84 9.93 43.91
C GLY A 456 21.20 9.15 42.65
N GLY A 457 21.86 7.99 42.81
CA GLY A 457 22.20 7.13 41.67
C GLY A 457 20.98 6.40 41.09
N GLY A 458 20.91 6.21 39.77
CA GLY A 458 19.84 5.44 39.12
C GLY A 458 19.93 3.94 39.44
N GLY A 459 18.80 3.25 39.50
CA GLY A 459 18.75 1.80 39.64
C GLY A 459 19.18 1.07 38.36
N GLY A 460 19.73 -0.14 38.49
CA GLY A 460 19.96 -1.01 37.35
C GLY A 460 18.66 -1.42 36.64
N GLY A 461 18.78 -1.80 35.37
CA GLY A 461 17.69 -2.21 34.50
C GLY A 461 17.38 -3.71 34.58
N GLN A 462 16.68 -4.21 33.58
CA GLN A 462 16.28 -5.61 33.48
C GLN A 462 16.85 -6.25 32.22
N ILE A 463 17.37 -7.48 32.32
CA ILE A 463 17.85 -8.25 31.18
C ILE A 463 17.18 -9.63 31.19
N PHE A 464 16.37 -9.89 30.18
CA PHE A 464 15.77 -11.19 29.88
C PHE A 464 16.44 -11.79 28.66
N TYR A 465 16.91 -13.02 28.76
CA TYR A 465 17.42 -13.70 27.57
C TYR A 465 17.15 -15.19 27.55
N ALA A 466 16.79 -15.70 26.37
CA ALA A 466 16.74 -17.11 26.03
C ALA A 466 17.78 -17.40 24.97
N ILE A 467 18.95 -17.86 25.41
CA ILE A 467 20.10 -18.18 24.56
C ILE A 467 20.61 -19.56 25.02
N ALA A 468 20.32 -20.59 24.23
CA ALA A 468 20.59 -21.99 24.60
C ALA A 468 22.10 -22.36 24.60
N SER A 469 22.94 -21.61 23.87
CA SER A 469 24.39 -21.77 23.75
C SER A 469 25.05 -20.41 23.42
N GLY A 470 26.33 -20.23 23.75
CA GLY A 470 27.06 -18.96 23.60
C GLY A 470 27.36 -18.26 24.94
N THR A 471 28.05 -17.12 24.90
CA THR A 471 28.45 -16.35 26.09
C THR A 471 27.67 -15.05 26.18
N VAL A 472 27.02 -14.80 27.32
CA VAL A 472 26.33 -13.54 27.63
C VAL A 472 27.02 -12.87 28.81
N ASN A 473 27.69 -11.75 28.55
CA ASN A 473 28.25 -10.87 29.57
C ASN A 473 27.24 -9.79 29.89
N SER A 474 26.59 -9.87 31.06
CA SER A 474 25.58 -8.89 31.47
C SER A 474 26.12 -7.93 32.52
N ASN A 475 25.73 -6.65 32.42
CA ASN A 475 26.03 -5.64 33.43
C ASN A 475 24.77 -4.83 33.79
N ILE A 476 24.34 -4.96 35.03
CA ILE A 476 23.15 -4.33 35.61
C ILE A 476 23.51 -3.44 36.81
N SER A 477 24.77 -2.99 36.88
CA SER A 477 25.27 -2.23 38.02
C SER A 477 24.45 -0.96 38.27
N PRO A 478 24.36 -0.50 39.52
CA PRO A 478 23.63 0.71 39.84
C PRO A 478 24.45 1.93 39.42
N GLY A 479 23.75 3.04 39.21
CA GLY A 479 24.37 4.34 39.19
C GLY A 479 24.91 4.68 40.58
N LYS A 480 26.08 5.34 40.61
CA LYS A 480 26.64 5.89 41.85
C LYS A 480 25.94 7.19 42.24
N ALA A 481 25.77 7.42 43.53
CA ALA A 481 25.36 8.73 44.03
C ALA A 481 26.41 9.78 43.66
N GLY A 482 25.93 11.00 43.42
CA GLY A 482 26.79 12.17 43.35
C GLY A 482 27.44 12.45 44.71
N ARG A 483 28.47 13.29 44.69
CA ARG A 483 29.14 13.78 45.89
C ARG A 483 29.37 15.29 45.78
N SER A 484 29.54 15.94 46.93
CA SER A 484 29.88 17.35 46.99
C SER A 484 31.26 17.63 46.39
N ASN A 485 31.55 18.91 46.11
CA ASN A 485 32.85 19.39 45.66
C ASN A 485 33.39 18.65 44.42
N SER A 486 32.59 18.60 43.35
CA SER A 486 32.96 17.97 42.08
C SER A 486 33.34 16.49 42.21
N GLY A 487 32.70 15.77 43.14
CA GLY A 487 32.92 14.34 43.35
C GLY A 487 33.95 13.98 44.42
N VAL A 488 34.64 14.96 45.03
CA VAL A 488 35.71 14.72 46.02
C VAL A 488 35.19 14.75 47.47
N GLY A 489 34.05 15.42 47.70
CA GLY A 489 33.45 15.62 49.02
C GLY A 489 32.60 14.44 49.51
N ILE A 490 31.57 14.73 50.31
CA ILE A 490 30.68 13.73 50.93
C ILE A 490 29.33 13.63 50.17
N PRO A 491 28.53 12.57 50.36
CA PRO A 491 27.30 12.38 49.60
C PRO A 491 26.06 13.11 50.17
N HIS A 492 26.11 13.75 51.34
CA HIS A 492 24.93 14.36 51.99
C HIS A 492 23.69 13.45 52.07
N ASN A 493 23.87 12.20 52.51
CA ASN A 493 22.83 11.17 52.53
C ASN A 493 22.32 10.73 51.14
N ALA A 494 22.85 11.27 50.03
CA ALA A 494 22.60 10.69 48.72
C ALA A 494 23.11 9.24 48.70
N ALA A 495 22.35 8.36 48.05
CA ALA A 495 22.67 6.95 47.97
C ALA A 495 22.89 6.47 46.55
N ASP A 496 23.74 5.46 46.40
CA ASP A 496 23.80 4.66 45.17
C ASP A 496 22.44 4.03 44.89
N GLY A 497 22.15 3.79 43.61
CA GLY A 497 21.04 2.92 43.23
C GLY A 497 21.27 1.47 43.70
N LYS A 498 20.31 0.61 43.40
CA LYS A 498 20.44 -0.85 43.56
C LYS A 498 20.67 -1.52 42.21
N ASP A 499 21.35 -2.67 42.26
CA ASP A 499 21.55 -3.52 41.10
C ASP A 499 20.21 -3.88 40.46
N GLY A 500 20.24 -4.04 39.14
CA GLY A 500 19.10 -4.47 38.35
C GLY A 500 18.76 -5.95 38.52
N ASN A 501 18.12 -6.52 37.50
CA ASN A 501 17.83 -7.94 37.45
C ASN A 501 18.26 -8.57 36.13
N VAL A 502 18.82 -9.78 36.20
CA VAL A 502 19.09 -10.62 35.04
C VAL A 502 18.32 -11.92 35.23
N ARG A 503 17.46 -12.25 34.25
CA ARG A 503 16.65 -13.46 34.26
C ARG A 503 16.79 -14.20 32.93
N PRO A 504 17.67 -15.22 32.88
CA PRO A 504 17.64 -16.20 31.80
C PRO A 504 16.29 -16.93 31.78
N PHE A 505 15.79 -17.29 30.61
CA PHE A 505 14.55 -18.05 30.47
C PHE A 505 14.64 -19.06 29.31
N VAL A 506 13.72 -20.02 29.30
CA VAL A 506 13.48 -20.90 28.14
C VAL A 506 12.14 -20.54 27.51
N LEU A 507 11.94 -20.88 26.23
CA LEU A 507 10.72 -20.50 25.51
C LEU A 507 9.43 -20.95 26.20
N ALA A 508 9.45 -22.11 26.85
CA ALA A 508 8.31 -22.64 27.59
C ALA A 508 7.90 -21.76 28.81
N ASP A 509 8.78 -20.87 29.27
CA ASP A 509 8.45 -19.90 30.33
C ASP A 509 7.51 -18.79 29.81
N LEU A 510 7.48 -18.54 28.50
CA LEU A 510 6.60 -17.56 27.87
C LEU A 510 5.22 -18.17 27.57
N PRO A 511 4.14 -17.37 27.64
CA PRO A 511 2.87 -17.76 27.03
C PRO A 511 3.03 -18.10 25.55
N ALA A 512 2.25 -19.08 25.04
CA ALA A 512 2.35 -19.57 23.67
C ALA A 512 2.38 -18.47 22.59
N TYR A 513 1.60 -17.40 22.78
CA TYR A 513 1.55 -16.27 21.84
C TYR A 513 2.81 -15.41 21.78
N LEU A 514 3.73 -15.52 22.76
CA LEU A 514 5.04 -14.84 22.76
C LEU A 514 6.20 -15.80 22.43
N GLN A 515 5.93 -17.09 22.23
CA GLN A 515 6.97 -18.07 21.91
C GLN A 515 7.48 -17.94 20.47
N GLY A 516 6.66 -17.43 19.54
CA GLY A 516 6.97 -17.38 18.10
C GLY A 516 8.16 -16.50 17.70
N GLY A 517 8.87 -16.90 16.66
CA GLY A 517 10.10 -16.26 16.17
C GLY A 517 11.05 -17.26 15.53
N GLY A 518 11.96 -16.79 14.67
CA GLY A 518 12.97 -17.68 14.08
C GLY A 518 12.35 -18.91 13.41
N SER A 519 12.95 -20.08 13.64
CA SER A 519 12.49 -21.37 13.09
C SER A 519 11.10 -21.81 13.56
N ILE A 520 10.60 -21.29 14.69
CA ILE A 520 9.26 -21.64 15.21
C ILE A 520 8.17 -21.00 14.36
N CYS A 521 8.47 -19.86 13.71
CA CYS A 521 7.55 -19.24 12.77
C CYS A 521 7.76 -19.71 11.34
N TYR A 522 8.63 -20.70 11.07
CA TYR A 522 8.79 -21.16 9.69
C TYR A 522 7.49 -21.79 9.17
N PRO A 523 7.09 -21.50 7.92
CA PRO A 523 5.91 -22.13 7.34
C PRO A 523 6.14 -23.62 7.11
N GLU A 524 5.07 -24.40 7.25
CA GLU A 524 5.05 -25.83 6.97
C GLU A 524 3.99 -26.11 5.93
N LEU A 525 4.42 -26.29 4.67
CA LEU A 525 3.50 -26.50 3.56
C LEU A 525 3.31 -27.99 3.27
N THR A 526 2.05 -28.39 3.16
CA THR A 526 1.65 -29.70 2.63
C THR A 526 0.88 -29.53 1.33
N THR A 527 1.28 -30.24 0.28
CA THR A 527 0.50 -30.31 -0.95
C THR A 527 -0.29 -31.60 -1.06
N THR A 528 -1.51 -31.50 -1.58
CA THR A 528 -2.33 -32.64 -1.97
C THR A 528 -2.85 -32.44 -3.39
N LEU A 529 -3.04 -33.54 -4.11
CA LEU A 529 -3.60 -33.55 -5.45
C LEU A 529 -4.77 -34.53 -5.47
N ALA A 530 -5.85 -34.17 -6.15
CA ALA A 530 -6.99 -35.04 -6.38
C ALA A 530 -7.52 -34.87 -7.81
N GLU A 531 -7.88 -35.98 -8.45
CA GLU A 531 -8.73 -35.97 -9.65
C GLU A 531 -10.20 -35.92 -9.23
N ALA A 532 -11.03 -35.22 -9.99
CA ALA A 532 -12.42 -35.02 -9.62
C ALA A 532 -13.27 -36.30 -9.65
N ASN A 533 -12.90 -37.30 -10.46
CA ASN A 533 -13.64 -38.55 -10.69
C ASN A 533 -12.68 -39.76 -10.92
N PRO A 534 -11.84 -40.12 -9.93
CA PRO A 534 -10.67 -40.98 -10.16
C PRO A 534 -11.02 -42.42 -10.52
N THR A 535 -12.27 -42.82 -10.26
CA THR A 535 -12.80 -44.13 -10.62
C THR A 535 -13.44 -44.16 -12.01
N ALA A 536 -13.63 -43.01 -12.66
CA ALA A 536 -14.23 -42.93 -13.98
C ALA A 536 -13.18 -43.28 -15.05
N ASN A 537 -13.54 -44.17 -15.97
CA ASN A 537 -12.71 -44.45 -17.13
C ASN A 537 -12.54 -43.16 -17.95
N LYS A 538 -11.30 -42.82 -18.28
CA LYS A 538 -10.97 -41.73 -19.18
C LYS A 538 -10.44 -42.29 -20.49
N PHE A 539 -10.59 -41.51 -21.57
CA PHE A 539 -10.24 -41.93 -22.92
C PHE A 539 -9.47 -40.82 -23.63
N PRO A 540 -8.63 -41.15 -24.63
CA PRO A 540 -8.00 -40.15 -25.50
C PRO A 540 -9.04 -39.15 -26.06
N GLY A 541 -8.75 -37.85 -25.99
CA GLY A 541 -9.65 -36.77 -26.40
C GLY A 541 -10.65 -36.28 -25.35
N SER A 542 -10.66 -36.89 -24.16
CA SER A 542 -11.44 -36.39 -23.02
C SER A 542 -10.71 -35.26 -22.29
N THR A 543 -11.44 -34.56 -21.41
CA THR A 543 -10.85 -33.65 -20.43
C THR A 543 -10.92 -34.26 -19.04
N VAL A 544 -9.92 -33.92 -18.22
CA VAL A 544 -9.82 -34.33 -16.81
C VAL A 544 -9.64 -33.09 -15.95
N MET A 545 -10.17 -33.12 -14.74
CA MET A 545 -10.04 -32.01 -13.79
C MET A 545 -9.21 -32.42 -12.59
N TYR A 546 -8.12 -31.70 -12.38
CA TYR A 546 -7.29 -31.83 -11.19
C TYR A 546 -7.52 -30.67 -10.23
N THR A 547 -7.48 -30.98 -8.94
CA THR A 547 -7.43 -29.99 -7.86
C THR A 547 -6.16 -30.19 -7.06
N VAL A 548 -5.29 -29.18 -7.03
CA VAL A 548 -4.15 -29.10 -6.12
C VAL A 548 -4.54 -28.25 -4.94
N LYS A 549 -4.17 -28.68 -3.74
CA LYS A 549 -4.24 -27.86 -2.53
C LYS A 549 -2.85 -27.69 -1.97
N ALA A 550 -2.44 -26.46 -1.68
CA ALA A 550 -1.30 -26.16 -0.83
C ALA A 550 -1.84 -25.61 0.49
N PHE A 551 -1.63 -26.36 1.56
CA PHE A 551 -2.07 -26.04 2.92
C PHE A 551 -0.87 -25.66 3.78
N ASN A 552 -0.97 -24.61 4.57
CA ASN A 552 0.04 -24.26 5.56
C ASN A 552 -0.42 -24.73 6.95
N ASP A 553 0.42 -25.48 7.66
CA ASP A 553 0.04 -26.02 8.97
C ASP A 553 -0.16 -24.94 10.03
N ILE A 554 -0.98 -25.23 11.03
CA ILE A 554 -1.43 -24.27 12.06
C ILE A 554 -0.33 -23.84 13.04
N GLY A 555 0.78 -24.59 13.12
CA GLY A 555 1.86 -24.37 14.09
C GLY A 555 2.93 -23.37 13.65
N GLY A 556 2.99 -23.02 12.37
CA GLY A 556 4.03 -22.18 11.78
C GLY A 556 3.63 -20.72 11.56
N GLY A 557 4.42 -20.01 10.76
CA GLY A 557 4.12 -18.65 10.30
C GLY A 557 3.59 -18.60 8.88
N ASN A 558 3.27 -17.38 8.43
CA ASN A 558 2.69 -17.17 7.12
C ASN A 558 3.70 -17.49 5.99
N ALA A 559 3.29 -18.28 5.01
CA ALA A 559 4.09 -18.62 3.85
C ALA A 559 3.97 -17.52 2.79
N GLY A 560 5.02 -16.71 2.67
CA GLY A 560 5.10 -15.61 1.72
C GLY A 560 5.56 -16.03 0.32
N GLY A 561 4.89 -15.50 -0.69
CA GLY A 561 5.25 -15.66 -2.09
C GLY A 561 5.20 -17.10 -2.58
N VAL A 562 4.29 -17.94 -2.10
CA VAL A 562 4.20 -19.36 -2.47
C VAL A 562 4.00 -19.53 -3.98
N GLN A 563 4.71 -20.50 -4.54
CA GLN A 563 4.58 -21.01 -5.89
C GLN A 563 4.19 -22.49 -5.83
N ILE A 564 3.19 -22.87 -6.62
CA ILE A 564 2.71 -24.25 -6.72
C ILE A 564 3.13 -24.77 -8.09
N GLU A 565 3.99 -25.78 -8.08
CA GLU A 565 4.51 -26.43 -9.28
C GLU A 565 3.93 -27.84 -9.40
N LEU A 566 3.46 -28.19 -10.60
CA LEU A 566 3.03 -29.56 -10.90
C LEU A 566 3.99 -30.23 -11.86
N GLN A 567 4.00 -31.56 -11.82
CA GLN A 567 4.60 -32.41 -12.83
C GLN A 567 3.51 -33.32 -13.42
N ILE A 568 3.14 -33.02 -14.65
CA ILE A 568 2.09 -33.71 -15.40
C ILE A 568 2.75 -34.69 -16.40
N PRO A 569 2.25 -35.94 -16.53
CA PRO A 569 2.73 -36.90 -17.50
C PRO A 569 2.61 -36.43 -18.96
N ALA A 570 3.50 -36.92 -19.81
CA ALA A 570 3.40 -36.73 -21.26
C ALA A 570 2.09 -37.30 -21.81
N GLY A 571 1.49 -36.60 -22.78
CA GLY A 571 0.18 -36.93 -23.34
C GLY A 571 -1.01 -36.29 -22.60
N LEU A 572 -0.76 -35.56 -21.51
CA LEU A 572 -1.74 -34.69 -20.87
C LEU A 572 -1.27 -33.24 -20.98
N THR A 573 -2.15 -32.34 -21.41
CA THR A 573 -1.80 -30.91 -21.60
C THR A 573 -2.77 -30.01 -20.86
N MET A 574 -2.24 -29.04 -20.11
CA MET A 574 -3.07 -28.09 -19.39
C MET A 574 -3.77 -27.13 -20.37
N GLN A 575 -5.08 -26.94 -20.20
CA GLN A 575 -5.92 -26.05 -21.00
C GLN A 575 -6.27 -24.76 -20.25
N SER A 576 -6.66 -24.89 -18.98
CA SER A 576 -7.04 -23.76 -18.14
C SER A 576 -6.80 -24.06 -16.65
N ALA A 577 -6.69 -23.01 -15.84
CA ALA A 577 -6.55 -23.08 -14.40
C ALA A 577 -7.36 -21.96 -13.73
N THR A 578 -7.91 -22.25 -12.55
CA THR A 578 -8.60 -21.29 -11.67
C THR A 578 -8.06 -21.44 -10.25
N VAL A 579 -8.15 -20.39 -9.44
CA VAL A 579 -7.68 -20.38 -8.05
C VAL A 579 -8.80 -20.01 -7.09
N ASN A 580 -8.84 -20.66 -5.95
CA ASN A 580 -9.69 -20.34 -4.81
C ASN A 580 -8.85 -20.31 -3.52
N TYR A 581 -9.23 -19.44 -2.60
CA TYR A 581 -8.57 -19.27 -1.30
C TYR A 581 -9.52 -19.67 -0.16
N THR A 582 -8.96 -20.13 0.95
CA THR A 582 -9.69 -20.37 2.20
C THR A 582 -9.06 -19.55 3.33
N GLY A 583 -9.86 -19.12 4.30
CA GLY A 583 -9.39 -18.31 5.43
C GLY A 583 -8.76 -16.99 4.98
N ASP A 584 -7.56 -16.69 5.48
CA ASP A 584 -6.79 -15.48 5.16
C ASP A 584 -5.78 -15.70 4.00
N ALA A 585 -5.80 -16.84 3.30
CA ALA A 585 -4.96 -17.04 2.13
C ALA A 585 -5.33 -16.05 1.01
N GLY A 586 -4.33 -15.60 0.24
CA GLY A 586 -4.52 -14.62 -0.83
C GLY A 586 -3.48 -14.71 -1.93
N GLY A 587 -3.63 -13.88 -2.95
CA GLY A 587 -2.76 -13.83 -4.13
C GLY A 587 -3.46 -13.22 -5.34
N PRO A 588 -2.97 -13.49 -6.57
CA PRO A 588 -3.56 -12.97 -7.80
C PRO A 588 -5.00 -13.42 -8.01
N ALA A 589 -5.90 -12.49 -8.36
CA ALA A 589 -7.29 -12.80 -8.71
C ALA A 589 -7.41 -13.66 -9.99
N THR A 590 -6.43 -13.54 -10.90
CA THR A 590 -6.26 -14.37 -12.09
C THR A 590 -4.86 -14.96 -12.07
N ILE A 591 -4.73 -16.27 -12.31
CA ILE A 591 -3.44 -16.98 -12.30
C ILE A 591 -2.95 -17.24 -13.73
N THR A 592 -1.66 -17.01 -13.95
CA THR A 592 -0.97 -17.29 -15.21
C THR A 592 0.00 -18.44 -15.00
N ASN A 593 0.04 -19.40 -15.93
CA ASN A 593 1.08 -20.41 -15.94
C ASN A 593 2.41 -19.80 -16.40
N THR A 594 3.39 -19.72 -15.52
CA THR A 594 4.75 -19.25 -15.85
C THR A 594 5.73 -20.39 -16.14
N GLY A 595 5.27 -21.64 -16.02
CA GLY A 595 6.01 -22.85 -16.35
C GLY A 595 5.72 -23.36 -17.76
N THR A 596 5.86 -24.67 -17.97
CA THR A 596 5.52 -25.33 -19.24
C THR A 596 4.13 -25.98 -19.16
N ALA A 597 3.61 -26.47 -20.28
CA ALA A 597 2.31 -27.17 -20.29
C ALA A 597 2.30 -28.48 -19.47
N VAL A 598 3.46 -29.13 -19.32
CA VAL A 598 3.66 -30.38 -18.55
C VAL A 598 4.29 -30.14 -17.18
N ARG A 599 4.84 -28.95 -16.94
CA ARG A 599 5.30 -28.50 -15.63
C ARG A 599 4.75 -27.11 -15.33
N PRO A 600 3.42 -26.97 -15.12
CA PRO A 600 2.83 -25.67 -14.88
C PRO A 600 3.23 -25.14 -13.51
N LEU A 601 3.42 -23.82 -13.45
CA LEU A 601 3.87 -23.09 -12.27
C LEU A 601 2.93 -21.90 -12.05
N PHE A 602 2.34 -21.82 -10.87
CA PHE A 602 1.46 -20.73 -10.44
C PHE A 602 2.03 -20.10 -9.18
N GLY A 603 1.91 -18.79 -8.98
CA GLY A 603 2.69 -18.12 -7.95
C GLY A 603 2.10 -16.85 -7.35
N ASP A 604 2.95 -16.24 -6.51
CA ASP A 604 2.71 -15.03 -5.74
C ASP A 604 1.55 -15.14 -4.73
N PHE A 605 1.35 -16.35 -4.19
CA PHE A 605 0.37 -16.58 -3.13
C PHE A 605 0.92 -16.27 -1.75
N ASN A 606 0.02 -15.96 -0.82
CA ASN A 606 0.29 -15.81 0.59
C ASN A 606 -0.59 -16.78 1.36
N ILE A 607 -0.01 -17.71 2.12
CA ILE A 607 -0.77 -18.77 2.81
C ILE A 607 -0.54 -18.66 4.31
N SER A 608 -1.53 -18.12 5.02
CA SER A 608 -1.50 -18.02 6.48
C SER A 608 -1.63 -19.39 7.16
N PRO A 609 -1.16 -19.56 8.42
CA PRO A 609 -1.27 -20.82 9.13
C PRO A 609 -2.73 -21.30 9.24
N GLY A 610 -2.99 -22.55 8.87
CA GLY A 610 -4.32 -23.16 8.81
C GLY A 610 -5.11 -22.90 7.53
N ASP A 611 -4.57 -22.14 6.58
CA ASP A 611 -5.24 -21.76 5.36
C ASP A 611 -4.73 -22.54 4.14
N THR A 612 -5.51 -22.50 3.05
CA THR A 612 -5.25 -23.28 1.83
C THR A 612 -5.43 -22.46 0.57
N VAL A 613 -4.51 -22.62 -0.38
CA VAL A 613 -4.69 -22.24 -1.79
C VAL A 613 -5.12 -23.47 -2.58
N ILE A 614 -6.20 -23.34 -3.35
CA ILE A 614 -6.79 -24.41 -4.13
C ILE A 614 -6.72 -24.03 -5.61
N ILE A 615 -5.99 -24.80 -6.41
CA ILE A 615 -5.91 -24.62 -7.87
C ILE A 615 -6.68 -25.73 -8.55
N THR A 616 -7.69 -25.37 -9.34
CA THR A 616 -8.45 -26.31 -10.18
C THR A 616 -8.03 -26.13 -11.63
N MET A 617 -7.53 -27.20 -12.25
CA MET A 617 -7.05 -27.23 -13.63
C MET A 617 -7.87 -28.18 -14.49
N THR A 618 -8.08 -27.79 -15.74
CA THR A 618 -8.58 -28.68 -16.78
C THR A 618 -7.41 -29.13 -17.65
N LEU A 619 -7.20 -30.43 -17.77
CA LEU A 619 -6.24 -31.02 -18.69
C LEU A 619 -6.96 -31.69 -19.85
N PHE A 620 -6.35 -31.63 -21.03
CA PHE A 620 -6.75 -32.38 -22.21
C PHE A 620 -5.92 -33.65 -22.34
N VAL A 621 -6.59 -34.76 -22.65
CA VAL A 621 -5.96 -36.06 -22.92
C VAL A 621 -5.64 -36.15 -24.41
N ASP A 622 -4.36 -36.14 -24.76
CA ASP A 622 -3.89 -36.22 -26.16
C ASP A 622 -4.43 -37.48 -26.86
N CYS A 623 -4.78 -37.36 -28.14
CA CYS A 623 -5.27 -38.47 -28.94
C CYS A 623 -4.29 -39.64 -29.04
N ASN A 624 -2.98 -39.38 -28.91
CA ASN A 624 -1.93 -40.38 -29.05
C ASN A 624 -1.47 -40.97 -27.71
N ILE A 625 -2.11 -40.61 -26.59
CA ILE A 625 -1.76 -41.19 -25.29
C ILE A 625 -2.02 -42.70 -25.29
N THR A 626 -1.11 -43.48 -24.71
CA THR A 626 -1.30 -44.93 -24.58
C THR A 626 -2.24 -45.26 -23.43
N ALA A 627 -2.89 -46.42 -23.46
CA ALA A 627 -3.69 -46.88 -22.31
C ALA A 627 -2.78 -47.17 -21.12
N GLY A 628 -3.22 -46.79 -19.92
CA GLY A 628 -2.41 -46.94 -18.71
C GLY A 628 -2.90 -46.07 -17.56
N ASN A 629 -2.17 -46.14 -16.45
CA ASN A 629 -2.39 -45.28 -15.28
C ASN A 629 -1.35 -44.17 -15.33
N TYR A 630 -1.82 -42.93 -15.22
CA TYR A 630 -1.01 -41.74 -15.26
C TYR A 630 -1.17 -40.98 -13.95
N ASN A 631 -0.04 -40.77 -13.27
CA ASN A 631 0.00 -40.08 -11.98
C ASN A 631 0.73 -38.74 -12.12
N SER A 632 0.31 -37.76 -11.33
CA SER A 632 0.92 -36.43 -11.30
C SER A 632 1.44 -36.13 -9.90
N SER A 633 2.54 -35.38 -9.84
CA SER A 633 3.12 -34.93 -8.57
C SER A 633 2.99 -33.41 -8.47
N ALA A 634 2.97 -32.88 -7.26
CA ALA A 634 2.83 -31.44 -7.02
C ALA A 634 3.65 -31.01 -5.81
N GLN A 635 4.33 -29.87 -5.90
CA GLN A 635 5.08 -29.29 -4.80
C GLN A 635 4.73 -27.81 -4.60
N ALA A 636 4.91 -27.33 -3.37
CA ALA A 636 4.80 -25.92 -3.04
C ALA A 636 6.18 -25.38 -2.64
N LEU A 637 6.61 -24.33 -3.33
CA LEU A 637 7.82 -23.59 -3.01
C LEU A 637 7.44 -22.26 -2.38
N TYR A 638 8.13 -21.83 -1.34
CA TYR A 638 7.91 -20.52 -0.72
C TYR A 638 9.24 -19.78 -0.52
N LEU A 639 9.17 -18.47 -0.33
CA LEU A 639 10.37 -17.67 -0.07
C LEU A 639 11.07 -18.18 1.18
N ASP A 640 12.35 -18.51 1.07
CA ASP A 640 13.12 -19.03 2.20
C ASP A 640 13.23 -17.99 3.32
N PRO A 641 12.69 -18.28 4.52
CA PRO A 641 12.80 -17.43 5.70
C PRO A 641 14.24 -17.12 6.10
N SER A 642 15.19 -17.97 5.73
CA SER A 642 16.59 -17.87 6.10
C SER A 642 17.49 -17.43 4.96
N ARG A 643 16.92 -16.92 3.87
CA ARG A 643 17.69 -16.54 2.67
C ARG A 643 18.69 -15.43 2.92
N THR A 644 19.87 -15.54 2.34
CA THR A 644 20.98 -14.60 2.51
C THR A 644 21.13 -13.68 1.30
N PHE A 645 22.06 -12.72 1.37
CA PHE A 645 22.45 -11.90 0.22
C PHE A 645 22.99 -12.71 -0.98
N ARG A 646 23.39 -13.97 -0.78
CA ARG A 646 23.82 -14.85 -1.86
C ARG A 646 22.67 -15.18 -2.82
N ASP A 647 21.46 -15.36 -2.30
CA ASP A 647 20.26 -15.61 -3.08
C ASP A 647 19.03 -14.97 -2.40
N PRO A 648 18.81 -13.65 -2.58
CA PRO A 648 17.73 -12.92 -1.88
C PRO A 648 16.33 -13.30 -2.37
N ARG A 649 16.21 -14.10 -3.44
CA ARG A 649 14.95 -14.64 -3.95
C ARG A 649 14.86 -16.16 -3.82
N ARG A 650 15.72 -16.76 -2.98
CA ARG A 650 15.77 -18.20 -2.76
C ARG A 650 14.40 -18.73 -2.36
N ARG A 651 13.96 -19.78 -3.05
CA ARG A 651 12.73 -20.51 -2.76
C ARG A 651 13.05 -21.92 -2.32
N ILE A 652 12.24 -22.43 -1.39
CA ILE A 652 12.40 -23.75 -0.77
C ILE A 652 11.07 -24.50 -0.76
N ALA A 653 11.14 -25.83 -0.77
CA ALA A 653 10.01 -26.72 -0.63
C ALA A 653 10.26 -27.72 0.51
N ALA A 654 9.18 -28.35 0.99
CA ALA A 654 9.28 -29.47 1.94
C ALA A 654 10.24 -30.55 1.41
N LEU A 655 11.06 -31.16 2.27
CA LEU A 655 12.01 -32.21 1.85
C LEU A 655 11.28 -33.44 1.33
N VAL A 656 10.21 -33.84 2.00
CA VAL A 656 9.45 -35.05 1.66
C VAL A 656 8.82 -34.85 0.28
N ASN A 657 9.14 -35.75 -0.65
CA ASN A 657 8.63 -35.79 -2.03
C ASN A 657 8.97 -34.55 -2.90
N ALA A 658 10.00 -33.78 -2.55
CA ALA A 658 10.44 -32.66 -3.37
C ALA A 658 10.87 -33.11 -4.77
N PHE A 659 10.66 -32.26 -5.77
CA PHE A 659 11.17 -32.52 -7.11
C PHE A 659 12.70 -32.44 -7.12
N VAL A 660 13.33 -33.26 -7.96
CA VAL A 660 14.79 -33.33 -8.10
C VAL A 660 15.35 -31.93 -8.41
N GLY A 661 16.36 -31.51 -7.65
CA GLY A 661 17.03 -30.20 -7.81
C GLY A 661 16.39 -29.06 -7.03
N THR A 662 15.27 -29.29 -6.33
CA THR A 662 14.63 -28.30 -5.46
C THR A 662 15.42 -28.09 -4.17
N ASN A 663 15.46 -26.85 -3.68
CA ASN A 663 16.02 -26.57 -2.36
C ASN A 663 15.10 -27.11 -1.26
N THR A 664 15.61 -27.99 -0.40
CA THR A 664 14.84 -28.65 0.67
C THR A 664 15.42 -28.46 2.07
N SER A 665 16.41 -27.58 2.18
CA SER A 665 17.01 -27.18 3.46
C SER A 665 17.12 -25.66 3.49
N TYR A 666 16.87 -25.08 4.66
CA TYR A 666 17.04 -23.65 4.92
C TYR A 666 18.49 -23.21 4.60
N GLU A 667 18.68 -22.05 3.97
CA GLU A 667 19.99 -21.62 3.43
C GLU A 667 21.06 -21.52 4.51
N THR A 668 20.69 -21.02 5.68
CA THR A 668 21.61 -20.94 6.83
C THR A 668 21.98 -22.31 7.40
N GLY A 669 21.24 -23.37 7.06
CA GLY A 669 21.44 -24.74 7.55
C GLY A 669 21.00 -24.99 9.00
N LEU A 670 20.61 -23.94 9.73
CA LEU A 670 20.42 -23.99 11.19
C LEU A 670 19.13 -24.66 11.65
N ALA A 671 18.09 -24.65 10.81
CA ALA A 671 16.79 -25.25 11.12
C ALA A 671 16.60 -26.65 10.51
N GLY A 672 17.64 -27.23 9.90
CA GLY A 672 17.57 -28.56 9.28
C GLY A 672 16.77 -28.61 7.97
N PRO A 673 16.19 -29.77 7.62
CA PRO A 673 15.38 -29.91 6.41
C PRO A 673 14.02 -29.21 6.58
N VAL A 674 13.46 -28.77 5.46
CA VAL A 674 12.17 -28.09 5.43
C VAL A 674 11.04 -29.09 5.76
N PRO A 675 10.21 -28.83 6.79
CA PRO A 675 9.12 -29.71 7.19
C PRO A 675 7.94 -29.63 6.21
N GLY A 676 6.92 -30.47 6.45
CA GLY A 676 5.79 -30.66 5.55
C GLY A 676 6.02 -31.77 4.52
N ALA A 677 5.13 -31.85 3.53
CA ALA A 677 5.22 -32.86 2.50
C ALA A 677 4.69 -32.36 1.15
N ASN A 678 5.42 -32.67 0.09
CA ASN A 678 4.89 -32.53 -1.26
C ASN A 678 4.10 -33.79 -1.66
N TYR A 679 3.30 -33.65 -2.71
CA TYR A 679 2.50 -34.73 -3.25
C TYR A 679 3.33 -35.54 -4.25
N ASP A 680 3.59 -36.83 -3.94
CA ASP A 680 4.17 -37.79 -4.87
C ASP A 680 3.11 -38.73 -5.42
N GLY A 681 2.74 -38.56 -6.68
CA GLY A 681 1.80 -39.44 -7.36
C GLY A 681 2.36 -40.84 -7.64
N ASN A 682 3.66 -41.09 -7.47
CA ASN A 682 4.24 -42.43 -7.62
C ASN A 682 4.14 -43.26 -6.32
N ALA A 683 3.74 -42.63 -5.21
CA ALA A 683 3.64 -43.32 -3.94
C ALA A 683 2.51 -44.35 -3.94
N PRO A 684 2.67 -45.53 -3.31
CA PRO A 684 1.64 -46.58 -3.31
C PRO A 684 0.29 -46.16 -2.70
N THR A 685 0.28 -45.13 -1.86
CA THR A 685 -0.91 -44.57 -1.20
C THR A 685 -1.64 -43.53 -2.06
N ALA A 686 -1.02 -43.08 -3.16
CA ALA A 686 -1.49 -42.06 -4.07
C ALA A 686 -2.28 -42.70 -5.23
N VAL A 687 -3.37 -43.41 -4.90
CA VAL A 687 -4.18 -44.13 -5.91
C VAL A 687 -5.47 -43.39 -6.27
N THR A 688 -5.82 -42.35 -5.53
CA THR A 688 -7.09 -41.62 -5.63
C THR A 688 -7.08 -40.46 -6.61
N GLU A 689 -5.96 -40.19 -7.26
CA GLU A 689 -5.75 -39.15 -8.27
C GLU A 689 -5.31 -39.72 -9.62
N ASN A 690 -5.07 -41.03 -9.69
CA ASN A 690 -4.65 -41.69 -10.91
C ASN A 690 -5.65 -41.42 -12.04
N ILE A 691 -5.13 -40.92 -13.16
CA ILE A 691 -5.88 -40.88 -14.40
C ILE A 691 -5.74 -42.24 -15.07
N ILE A 692 -6.83 -43.00 -15.08
CA ILE A 692 -6.90 -44.31 -15.74
C ILE A 692 -7.35 -44.09 -17.18
N ILE A 693 -6.41 -44.13 -18.11
CA ILE A 693 -6.70 -44.09 -19.55
C ILE A 693 -6.98 -45.51 -20.04
N LYS A 694 -8.18 -45.74 -20.55
CA LYS A 694 -8.56 -46.98 -21.24
C LYS A 694 -8.24 -46.90 -22.73
N PRO A 695 -7.96 -48.04 -23.37
CA PRO A 695 -7.80 -48.07 -24.82
C PRO A 695 -9.10 -47.60 -25.48
N LEU A 696 -8.97 -46.72 -26.46
CA LEU A 696 -10.10 -46.23 -27.23
C LEU A 696 -10.60 -47.36 -28.14
N VAL A 697 -11.80 -47.87 -27.90
CA VAL A 697 -12.44 -48.89 -28.75
C VAL A 697 -13.16 -48.17 -29.88
N ALA A 698 -13.05 -48.67 -31.11
CA ALA A 698 -13.81 -48.13 -32.24
C ALA A 698 -15.32 -48.14 -31.95
N ILE A 699 -16.04 -47.10 -32.39
CA ILE A 699 -17.49 -47.02 -32.20
C ILE A 699 -18.16 -48.13 -33.04
N GLY A 700 -18.98 -48.95 -32.40
CA GLY A 700 -19.74 -50.05 -32.98
C GLY A 700 -21.23 -49.95 -32.68
N ASN A 701 -22.02 -50.85 -33.27
CA ASN A 701 -23.47 -50.95 -33.07
C ASN A 701 -24.27 -49.67 -33.38
N ASN A 702 -23.74 -48.75 -34.20
CA ASN A 702 -24.50 -47.62 -34.71
C ASN A 702 -25.46 -48.10 -35.81
N THR A 703 -26.61 -48.67 -35.41
CA THR A 703 -27.66 -49.13 -36.33
C THR A 703 -29.00 -48.46 -36.02
N ILE A 704 -29.88 -48.35 -37.01
CA ILE A 704 -31.20 -47.71 -36.90
C ILE A 704 -32.29 -48.59 -37.52
N SER A 705 -33.49 -48.59 -36.94
CA SER A 705 -34.65 -49.37 -37.41
C SER A 705 -36.00 -48.67 -37.16
N LEU A 706 -37.06 -49.12 -37.84
CA LEU A 706 -38.42 -48.60 -37.73
C LEU A 706 -39.24 -49.26 -36.62
N SER A 707 -40.10 -48.49 -35.97
CA SER A 707 -41.02 -48.99 -34.94
C SER A 707 -42.30 -49.66 -35.50
N ALA A 708 -42.78 -49.33 -36.71
CA ALA A 708 -43.89 -49.97 -37.47
C ALA A 708 -43.93 -49.53 -38.97
N ALA A 709 -44.86 -50.06 -39.80
CA ALA A 709 -45.01 -49.83 -41.27
C ALA A 709 -46.24 -48.92 -41.65
N PRO A 710 -46.30 -48.20 -42.81
CA PRO A 710 -45.53 -48.36 -44.08
C PRO A 710 -44.52 -47.24 -44.43
N SER A 711 -43.73 -47.43 -45.51
CA SER A 711 -42.61 -46.55 -45.93
C SER A 711 -42.71 -45.98 -47.37
N SER A 712 -43.91 -45.83 -47.96
CA SER A 712 -44.10 -45.17 -49.29
C SER A 712 -45.44 -44.44 -49.48
N PHE A 713 -45.45 -43.23 -50.09
CA PHE A 713 -46.62 -42.33 -50.20
C PHE A 713 -46.63 -41.48 -51.52
N CYS A 714 -47.64 -40.62 -51.77
CA CYS A 714 -47.77 -39.77 -52.97
C CYS A 714 -47.94 -38.30 -52.55
N ALA A 715 -47.05 -37.41 -53.00
CA ALA A 715 -46.87 -36.01 -52.55
C ALA A 715 -46.56 -35.79 -51.06
N SER A 716 -47.07 -36.57 -50.09
CA SER A 716 -46.58 -36.58 -48.69
C SER A 716 -47.03 -37.79 -47.85
N GLY A 717 -46.36 -38.08 -46.72
CA GLY A 717 -46.70 -39.12 -45.72
C GLY A 717 -45.88 -39.03 -44.42
N ASP A 718 -46.45 -39.48 -43.30
CA ASP A 718 -45.90 -39.31 -41.93
C ASP A 718 -45.20 -40.59 -41.43
N PRO A 719 -43.86 -40.62 -41.30
CA PRO A 719 -43.14 -41.83 -40.88
C PRO A 719 -43.29 -42.14 -39.39
N ALA A 720 -43.22 -43.43 -39.02
CA ALA A 720 -43.14 -43.83 -37.62
C ALA A 720 -41.74 -43.56 -37.01
N LEU A 721 -41.68 -43.38 -35.68
CA LEU A 721 -40.45 -43.17 -34.90
C LEU A 721 -39.32 -44.12 -35.31
N ILE A 722 -38.15 -43.56 -35.64
CA ILE A 722 -36.91 -44.30 -35.92
C ILE A 722 -36.16 -44.52 -34.61
N ILE A 723 -35.95 -45.79 -34.27
CA ILE A 723 -35.25 -46.20 -33.07
C ILE A 723 -33.79 -46.48 -33.43
N GLY A 724 -32.88 -45.79 -32.76
CA GLY A 724 -31.45 -46.02 -32.89
C GLY A 724 -30.95 -46.99 -31.81
N ALA A 725 -30.16 -47.98 -32.20
CA ALA A 725 -29.47 -48.83 -31.23
C ALA A 725 -28.51 -47.98 -30.38
N THR A 726 -28.36 -48.33 -29.10
CA THR A 726 -27.34 -47.70 -28.24
C THR A 726 -25.96 -48.10 -28.76
N PRO A 727 -25.10 -47.14 -29.16
CA PRO A 727 -23.76 -47.44 -29.64
C PRO A 727 -22.93 -48.15 -28.58
N THR A 728 -21.93 -48.92 -29.02
CA THR A 728 -20.93 -49.58 -28.16
C THR A 728 -19.52 -49.09 -28.51
N GLY A 729 -18.56 -49.14 -27.59
CA GLY A 729 -17.21 -48.60 -27.81
C GLY A 729 -17.13 -47.06 -27.69
N GLY A 730 -16.05 -46.42 -28.12
CA GLY A 730 -15.85 -44.97 -27.89
C GLY A 730 -15.70 -44.59 -26.41
N GLY A 731 -15.87 -43.31 -26.09
CA GLY A 731 -15.70 -42.75 -24.75
C GLY A 731 -17.01 -42.32 -24.10
N GLU A 732 -17.93 -43.29 -23.87
CA GLU A 732 -19.19 -43.31 -23.09
C GLU A 732 -20.22 -42.16 -23.27
N ALA A 733 -19.84 -40.97 -23.72
CA ALA A 733 -20.68 -39.87 -24.14
C ALA A 733 -20.68 -39.80 -25.68
N TYR A 734 -21.83 -40.09 -26.27
CA TYR A 734 -22.04 -40.05 -27.72
C TYR A 734 -22.73 -38.76 -28.11
N ALA A 735 -22.18 -38.07 -29.11
CA ALA A 735 -22.90 -37.06 -29.84
C ALA A 735 -23.56 -37.73 -31.05
N TYR A 736 -24.88 -37.55 -31.17
CA TYR A 736 -25.66 -38.02 -32.29
C TYR A 736 -25.88 -36.86 -33.25
N GLN A 737 -25.57 -37.08 -34.51
CA GLN A 737 -25.91 -36.17 -35.59
C GLN A 737 -26.72 -36.93 -36.62
N TRP A 738 -28.01 -36.64 -36.68
CA TRP A 738 -28.87 -37.21 -37.71
C TRP A 738 -28.59 -36.52 -39.04
N GLN A 739 -28.54 -37.33 -40.09
CA GLN A 739 -28.39 -36.86 -41.44
C GLN A 739 -29.56 -37.35 -42.29
N SER A 740 -30.10 -36.44 -43.07
CA SER A 740 -31.06 -36.75 -44.12
C SER A 740 -30.36 -36.69 -45.46
N SER A 741 -30.85 -37.49 -46.39
CA SER A 741 -30.44 -37.46 -47.78
C SER A 741 -31.66 -37.67 -48.64
N THR A 742 -31.75 -36.96 -49.74
CA THR A 742 -32.81 -37.16 -50.74
C THR A 742 -32.39 -38.18 -51.81
N ASP A 743 -31.10 -38.52 -51.89
CA ASP A 743 -30.52 -39.34 -52.96
C ASP A 743 -29.78 -40.61 -52.47
N ASN A 744 -29.75 -40.85 -51.15
CA ASN A 744 -29.02 -41.93 -50.48
C ASN A 744 -27.49 -41.92 -50.72
N VAL A 745 -26.93 -40.81 -51.19
CA VAL A 745 -25.50 -40.64 -51.49
C VAL A 745 -24.95 -39.43 -50.74
N ASN A 746 -25.60 -38.28 -50.88
CA ASN A 746 -25.26 -37.02 -50.24
C ASN A 746 -26.14 -36.81 -49.01
N PHE A 747 -25.56 -37.00 -47.83
CA PHE A 747 -26.24 -36.84 -46.54
C PHE A 747 -25.83 -35.51 -45.90
N THR A 748 -26.80 -34.72 -45.48
CA THR A 748 -26.61 -33.42 -44.81
C THR A 748 -27.00 -33.49 -43.34
N ASP A 749 -26.27 -32.78 -42.48
CA ASP A 749 -26.55 -32.71 -41.05
C ASP A 749 -27.86 -31.96 -40.78
N MET A 750 -28.76 -32.58 -40.02
CA MET A 750 -30.00 -31.97 -39.57
C MET A 750 -29.76 -31.12 -38.32
N ALA A 751 -30.12 -29.84 -38.35
CA ALA A 751 -29.93 -28.95 -37.22
C ALA A 751 -30.84 -29.32 -36.04
N THR A 752 -30.31 -29.29 -34.81
CA THR A 752 -30.99 -29.42 -33.50
C THR A 752 -31.42 -30.80 -32.97
N MET A 753 -31.06 -31.91 -33.61
CA MET A 753 -31.45 -33.26 -33.13
C MET A 753 -30.26 -34.10 -32.63
N ALA A 754 -29.98 -34.02 -31.32
CA ALA A 754 -28.89 -34.75 -30.65
C ALA A 754 -29.36 -36.02 -29.90
N ALA A 755 -30.60 -36.46 -30.13
CA ALA A 755 -31.18 -37.61 -29.44
C ALA A 755 -30.80 -38.95 -30.10
N LYS A 756 -30.76 -40.01 -29.29
CA LYS A 756 -30.48 -41.39 -29.76
C LYS A 756 -31.51 -41.85 -30.79
N ASP A 757 -32.78 -41.53 -30.56
CA ASP A 757 -33.93 -41.87 -31.40
C ASP A 757 -34.41 -40.60 -32.12
N PHE A 758 -35.03 -40.76 -33.29
CA PHE A 758 -35.49 -39.65 -34.11
C PHE A 758 -36.89 -39.91 -34.62
N ASP A 759 -37.79 -38.96 -34.36
CA ASP A 759 -39.16 -38.97 -34.89
C ASP A 759 -39.20 -38.09 -36.14
N PRO A 760 -39.25 -38.67 -37.36
CA PRO A 760 -39.24 -37.88 -38.57
C PRO A 760 -40.53 -37.04 -38.67
N PRO A 761 -40.44 -35.79 -39.16
CA PRO A 761 -41.64 -35.03 -39.46
C PRO A 761 -42.40 -35.65 -40.64
N LEU A 762 -43.64 -35.22 -40.84
CA LEU A 762 -44.41 -35.46 -42.07
C LEU A 762 -43.54 -35.16 -43.31
N LEU A 763 -43.31 -36.15 -44.16
CA LEU A 763 -42.43 -36.06 -45.33
C LEU A 763 -43.23 -35.73 -46.58
N THR A 764 -42.81 -34.74 -47.35
CA THR A 764 -43.34 -34.42 -48.68
C THR A 764 -42.53 -35.04 -49.80
N ASP A 765 -41.32 -35.50 -49.51
CA ASP A 765 -40.38 -36.03 -50.49
C ASP A 765 -39.76 -37.36 -50.02
N SER A 766 -39.17 -38.14 -50.94
CA SER A 766 -38.45 -39.36 -50.61
C SER A 766 -37.20 -38.99 -49.83
N VAL A 767 -37.10 -39.45 -48.59
CA VAL A 767 -35.98 -39.13 -47.72
C VAL A 767 -35.39 -40.40 -47.14
N TYR A 768 -34.07 -40.43 -47.15
CA TYR A 768 -33.21 -41.41 -46.53
C TYR A 768 -32.64 -40.82 -45.25
N TYR A 769 -32.84 -41.50 -44.13
CA TYR A 769 -32.25 -41.09 -42.86
C TYR A 769 -31.11 -42.03 -42.48
N ARG A 770 -30.02 -41.44 -41.99
CA ARG A 770 -28.93 -42.15 -41.30
C ARG A 770 -28.46 -41.34 -40.10
N ARG A 771 -27.71 -41.97 -39.21
CA ARG A 771 -27.17 -41.34 -38.00
C ARG A 771 -25.65 -41.42 -37.99
N ILE A 772 -24.99 -40.29 -37.79
CA ILE A 772 -23.57 -40.24 -37.42
C ILE A 772 -23.47 -40.25 -35.90
N VAL A 773 -22.58 -41.08 -35.39
CA VAL A 773 -22.21 -41.12 -33.99
C VAL A 773 -20.73 -40.78 -33.87
N SER A 774 -20.43 -39.75 -33.08
CA SER A 774 -19.07 -39.43 -32.64
C SER A 774 -18.97 -39.54 -31.11
N SER A 775 -17.76 -39.74 -30.60
CA SER A 775 -17.52 -39.81 -29.17
C SER A 775 -16.14 -39.26 -28.84
N LEU A 776 -16.09 -38.11 -28.13
CA LEU A 776 -14.84 -37.36 -27.90
C LEU A 776 -14.15 -36.91 -29.20
N THR A 777 -13.08 -36.13 -29.08
CA THR A 777 -12.40 -35.52 -30.24
C THR A 777 -11.47 -36.46 -31.00
N CYS A 778 -11.10 -37.61 -30.42
CA CYS A 778 -10.09 -38.53 -30.97
C CYS A 778 -10.66 -39.82 -31.56
N THR A 779 -12.00 -40.03 -31.57
CA THR A 779 -12.59 -41.13 -32.34
C THR A 779 -13.06 -40.64 -33.71
N PRO A 780 -12.75 -41.36 -34.79
CA PRO A 780 -13.43 -41.17 -36.06
C PRO A 780 -14.93 -41.44 -35.89
N ALA A 781 -15.77 -40.54 -36.37
CA ALA A 781 -17.22 -40.73 -36.34
C ALA A 781 -17.64 -41.92 -37.21
N THR A 782 -18.72 -42.60 -36.84
CA THR A 782 -19.25 -43.76 -37.58
C THR A 782 -20.65 -43.49 -38.10
N THR A 783 -20.94 -43.96 -39.31
CA THR A 783 -22.24 -43.83 -39.96
C THR A 783 -23.09 -45.09 -39.77
N SER A 784 -24.39 -44.93 -39.55
CA SER A 784 -25.33 -46.06 -39.46
C SER A 784 -25.72 -46.63 -40.81
N ASN A 785 -26.46 -47.76 -40.80
CA ASN A 785 -27.28 -48.14 -41.94
C ASN A 785 -28.31 -47.04 -42.27
N VAL A 786 -28.85 -47.08 -43.49
CA VAL A 786 -29.81 -46.09 -43.99
C VAL A 786 -31.22 -46.68 -44.01
N LEU A 787 -32.23 -45.90 -43.61
CA LEU A 787 -33.65 -46.21 -43.80
C LEU A 787 -34.24 -45.29 -44.87
N ALA A 788 -35.00 -45.86 -45.81
CA ALA A 788 -35.59 -45.17 -46.95
C ALA A 788 -37.10 -45.02 -46.80
N PHE A 789 -37.62 -43.81 -47.04
CA PHE A 789 -39.05 -43.51 -47.13
C PHE A 789 -39.32 -42.93 -48.52
N ILE A 790 -40.22 -43.55 -49.30
CA ILE A 790 -40.36 -43.27 -50.73
C ILE A 790 -41.69 -42.55 -51.04
N ILE A 791 -41.64 -41.25 -51.31
CA ILE A 791 -42.75 -40.52 -51.92
C ILE A 791 -42.71 -40.76 -53.45
N ASN A 792 -43.85 -40.76 -54.16
CA ASN A 792 -43.94 -40.60 -55.62
C ASN A 792 -44.43 -39.19 -55.90
N HIS A 793 -43.79 -38.54 -56.84
CA HIS A 793 -43.64 -37.09 -56.78
C HIS A 793 -44.38 -36.41 -57.93
N ALA A 794 -44.96 -35.24 -57.68
CA ALA A 794 -45.54 -34.44 -58.76
C ALA A 794 -44.41 -33.60 -59.35
N PRO A 795 -44.13 -33.65 -60.66
CA PRO A 795 -43.04 -32.86 -61.20
C PRO A 795 -43.34 -31.38 -60.94
N VAL A 796 -42.54 -30.75 -60.11
CA VAL A 796 -42.58 -29.31 -59.91
C VAL A 796 -41.97 -28.72 -61.16
N VAL A 797 -42.83 -28.40 -62.13
CA VAL A 797 -42.35 -27.87 -63.41
C VAL A 797 -41.69 -26.54 -63.15
N ASP A 798 -40.38 -26.58 -63.29
CA ASP A 798 -39.60 -25.37 -63.23
C ASP A 798 -38.47 -25.43 -64.23
N PHE A 799 -37.93 -24.25 -64.48
CA PHE A 799 -36.73 -24.11 -65.25
C PHE A 799 -35.94 -22.90 -64.79
N LEU A 800 -34.63 -23.03 -64.96
CA LEU A 800 -33.71 -21.95 -64.79
C LEU A 800 -33.60 -21.20 -66.10
N THR A 801 -33.92 -19.92 -66.02
CA THR A 801 -33.52 -18.95 -67.00
C THR A 801 -32.04 -18.60 -66.77
N PRO A 802 -31.16 -18.77 -67.76
CA PRO A 802 -29.73 -18.50 -67.57
C PRO A 802 -29.48 -16.98 -67.53
N GLY A 803 -28.65 -16.49 -66.62
CA GLY A 803 -28.18 -15.11 -66.69
C GLY A 803 -27.26 -14.95 -67.88
N ILE A 804 -27.76 -14.45 -69.01
CA ILE A 804 -26.97 -14.22 -70.21
C ILE A 804 -26.98 -12.75 -70.62
N CYS A 805 -25.94 -12.38 -71.35
CA CYS A 805 -25.83 -11.13 -72.06
C CYS A 805 -26.06 -11.33 -73.56
N LEU A 806 -26.30 -10.27 -74.32
CA LEU A 806 -26.54 -10.36 -75.77
C LEU A 806 -25.38 -11.01 -76.55
N GLN A 807 -24.15 -10.97 -76.03
CA GLN A 807 -22.98 -11.57 -76.70
C GLN A 807 -22.76 -13.06 -76.38
N ASP A 808 -23.50 -13.64 -75.43
CA ASP A 808 -23.37 -15.06 -75.06
C ASP A 808 -23.93 -16.02 -76.16
N GLY A 809 -24.45 -15.48 -77.27
CA GLY A 809 -24.88 -16.23 -78.45
C GLY A 809 -26.26 -16.89 -78.30
N ALA A 810 -26.46 -17.73 -77.28
CA ALA A 810 -27.75 -18.36 -77.00
C ALA A 810 -27.98 -18.64 -75.50
N ALA A 811 -29.18 -18.33 -75.01
CA ALA A 811 -29.64 -18.70 -73.68
C ALA A 811 -29.89 -20.21 -73.61
N LEU A 812 -29.11 -20.92 -72.78
CA LEU A 812 -29.40 -22.32 -72.45
C LEU A 812 -30.42 -22.39 -71.31
N PHE A 813 -31.68 -22.64 -71.65
CA PHE A 813 -32.70 -22.89 -70.65
C PHE A 813 -32.53 -24.30 -70.11
N THR A 814 -32.27 -24.38 -68.82
CA THR A 814 -32.13 -25.66 -68.14
C THR A 814 -33.46 -25.96 -67.47
N ASN A 815 -34.14 -26.99 -67.96
CA ASN A 815 -35.20 -27.61 -67.21
C ASN A 815 -34.65 -28.04 -65.85
N THR A 816 -35.22 -27.48 -64.80
CA THR A 816 -35.07 -27.94 -63.44
C THR A 816 -36.40 -28.43 -62.95
N THR A 817 -37.18 -29.03 -63.85
CA THR A 817 -38.37 -29.73 -63.43
C THR A 817 -37.86 -30.91 -62.66
N THR A 818 -37.78 -30.71 -61.36
CA THR A 818 -37.56 -31.77 -60.43
C THR A 818 -38.89 -32.44 -60.34
N ILE A 819 -38.87 -33.71 -60.71
CA ILE A 819 -39.69 -34.60 -59.97
C ILE A 819 -38.85 -35.09 -58.80
N ASP A 820 -39.42 -34.92 -57.62
CA ASP A 820 -38.77 -35.05 -56.33
C ASP A 820 -38.36 -36.51 -55.99
N ASP A 821 -38.73 -37.51 -56.81
CA ASP A 821 -38.20 -38.90 -56.76
C ASP A 821 -37.04 -39.21 -57.70
N GLY A 822 -36.64 -38.29 -58.59
CA GLY A 822 -35.60 -38.59 -59.57
C GLY A 822 -36.03 -39.59 -60.66
N SER A 823 -37.32 -39.77 -60.92
CA SER A 823 -37.82 -40.43 -62.15
C SER A 823 -37.69 -39.55 -63.41
N ASP A 824 -36.75 -38.61 -63.37
CA ASP A 824 -36.59 -37.48 -64.27
C ASP A 824 -36.24 -37.88 -65.72
N ALA A 825 -35.65 -39.07 -65.88
CA ALA A 825 -35.35 -39.70 -67.17
C ALA A 825 -36.62 -40.09 -67.97
N SER A 826 -37.76 -40.20 -67.29
CA SER A 826 -39.06 -40.62 -67.83
C SER A 826 -39.98 -39.45 -68.17
N LEU A 827 -39.54 -38.22 -67.86
CA LEU A 827 -40.30 -36.98 -68.05
C LEU A 827 -40.35 -36.54 -69.52
N LEU A 828 -41.46 -35.91 -69.93
CA LEU A 828 -41.66 -35.36 -71.29
C LEU A 828 -41.81 -33.83 -71.24
N TYR A 829 -41.23 -33.08 -72.21
CA TYR A 829 -41.06 -31.61 -72.15
C TYR A 829 -41.62 -30.85 -73.38
N ALA A 830 -42.12 -29.62 -73.17
CA ALA A 830 -42.48 -28.67 -74.24
C ALA A 830 -42.24 -27.20 -73.84
N TRP A 831 -41.61 -26.42 -74.73
CA TRP A 831 -41.08 -25.06 -74.48
C TRP A 831 -41.54 -24.00 -75.50
N ASN A 832 -41.66 -22.73 -75.06
CA ASN A 832 -41.88 -21.53 -75.88
C ASN A 832 -41.06 -20.34 -75.33
N PHE A 833 -40.30 -19.63 -76.18
CA PHE A 833 -39.32 -18.60 -75.77
C PHE A 833 -39.84 -17.15 -75.82
N GLY A 834 -41.11 -16.94 -76.17
CA GLY A 834 -41.76 -15.63 -76.07
C GLY A 834 -41.48 -14.62 -77.20
N GLU A 835 -40.88 -15.02 -78.31
CA GLU A 835 -40.65 -14.16 -79.48
C GLU A 835 -41.81 -14.20 -80.50
N THR A 836 -42.45 -13.06 -80.75
CA THR A 836 -43.53 -12.94 -81.75
C THR A 836 -42.96 -12.77 -83.16
N GLY A 837 -43.29 -13.69 -84.08
CA GLY A 837 -42.89 -13.63 -85.49
C GLY A 837 -41.60 -14.38 -85.85
N SER A 838 -40.94 -15.01 -84.87
CA SER A 838 -39.76 -15.87 -85.09
C SER A 838 -40.19 -17.31 -85.41
N ALA A 839 -39.64 -17.90 -86.47
CA ALA A 839 -39.90 -19.30 -86.84
C ALA A 839 -39.23 -20.32 -85.89
N GLN A 840 -38.41 -19.87 -84.93
CA GLN A 840 -37.58 -20.72 -84.06
C GLN A 840 -37.94 -20.58 -82.56
N ASN A 841 -39.17 -20.18 -82.23
CA ASN A 841 -39.60 -19.79 -80.88
C ASN A 841 -40.02 -20.95 -79.92
N THR A 842 -39.89 -22.22 -80.29
CA THR A 842 -40.38 -23.36 -79.46
C THR A 842 -39.45 -24.58 -79.50
N SER A 843 -39.46 -25.42 -78.47
CA SER A 843 -38.67 -26.66 -78.41
C SER A 843 -39.34 -27.78 -77.60
N VAL A 844 -38.92 -29.03 -77.78
CA VAL A 844 -39.35 -30.20 -76.97
C VAL A 844 -38.17 -30.90 -76.28
N LEU A 845 -36.96 -30.37 -76.43
CA LEU A 845 -35.79 -30.90 -75.75
C LEU A 845 -35.88 -30.62 -74.25
N LYS A 846 -35.34 -31.52 -73.41
CA LYS A 846 -35.28 -31.32 -71.95
C LYS A 846 -34.63 -29.98 -71.62
N ASN A 847 -33.46 -29.67 -72.17
CA ASN A 847 -32.74 -28.40 -71.97
C ASN A 847 -32.43 -27.73 -73.32
N PRO A 848 -33.30 -26.85 -73.84
CA PRO A 848 -33.08 -26.21 -75.13
C PRO A 848 -32.20 -24.96 -75.03
N SER A 849 -31.44 -24.66 -76.10
CA SER A 849 -30.79 -23.36 -76.27
C SER A 849 -31.56 -22.48 -77.25
N HIS A 850 -31.60 -21.18 -76.99
CA HIS A 850 -32.27 -20.20 -77.84
C HIS A 850 -31.50 -18.90 -77.96
N ALA A 851 -31.26 -18.44 -79.20
CA ALA A 851 -30.55 -17.20 -79.49
C ALA A 851 -31.52 -16.04 -79.65
N TYR A 852 -31.37 -15.00 -78.82
CA TYR A 852 -32.17 -13.78 -78.92
C TYR A 852 -31.44 -12.73 -79.75
N ALA A 853 -32.14 -12.12 -80.70
CA ALA A 853 -31.53 -11.17 -81.65
C ALA A 853 -31.29 -9.77 -81.05
N ALA A 854 -31.85 -9.46 -79.88
CA ALA A 854 -31.70 -8.18 -79.20
C ALA A 854 -31.71 -8.36 -77.67
N ALA A 855 -31.04 -7.45 -76.95
CA ALA A 855 -31.18 -7.37 -75.50
C ALA A 855 -32.59 -6.87 -75.16
N GLY A 856 -33.24 -7.46 -74.17
CA GLY A 856 -34.64 -7.18 -73.89
C GLY A 856 -35.25 -8.12 -72.87
N ASN A 857 -36.51 -7.84 -72.53
CA ASN A 857 -37.32 -8.68 -71.65
C ASN A 857 -38.27 -9.55 -72.48
N TYR A 858 -38.23 -10.85 -72.23
CA TYR A 858 -39.00 -11.92 -72.87
C TYR A 858 -39.80 -12.69 -71.81
N THR A 859 -40.69 -13.58 -72.22
CA THR A 859 -41.43 -14.47 -71.31
C THR A 859 -41.41 -15.89 -71.85
N VAL A 860 -40.76 -16.79 -71.11
CA VAL A 860 -40.49 -18.17 -71.51
C VAL A 860 -41.45 -19.11 -70.79
N THR A 861 -41.91 -20.19 -71.43
CA THR A 861 -42.87 -21.16 -70.87
C THR A 861 -42.40 -22.60 -71.07
N LEU A 862 -42.63 -23.47 -70.08
CA LEU A 862 -42.31 -24.90 -70.05
C LEU A 862 -43.46 -25.75 -69.48
N THR A 863 -43.73 -26.92 -70.07
CA THR A 863 -44.70 -27.93 -69.59
C THR A 863 -44.08 -29.33 -69.46
N VAL A 864 -44.34 -30.08 -68.36
CA VAL A 864 -43.73 -31.41 -68.06
C VAL A 864 -44.67 -32.44 -67.40
N THR A 865 -44.43 -33.74 -67.63
CA THR A 865 -45.26 -34.91 -67.21
C THR A 865 -44.44 -36.03 -66.54
N SER A 866 -44.87 -36.64 -65.40
CA SER A 866 -44.24 -37.83 -64.74
C SER A 866 -45.20 -38.81 -64.04
N GLY A 867 -45.02 -40.12 -64.22
CA GLY A 867 -45.77 -41.14 -63.47
C GLY A 867 -47.29 -40.90 -63.51
N ALA A 868 -47.89 -40.64 -62.34
CA ALA A 868 -49.32 -40.29 -62.21
C ALA A 868 -49.62 -38.76 -62.22
N CYS A 869 -48.64 -37.87 -62.47
CA CYS A 869 -48.70 -36.40 -62.27
C CYS A 869 -48.28 -35.55 -63.53
N VAL A 870 -49.03 -34.48 -63.92
CA VAL A 870 -48.77 -33.59 -65.11
C VAL A 870 -48.93 -32.09 -64.78
N ILE A 871 -47.94 -31.22 -65.08
CA ILE A 871 -47.85 -29.82 -64.55
C ILE A 871 -47.18 -28.82 -65.57
N THR A 872 -47.42 -27.48 -65.51
CA THR A 872 -46.88 -26.41 -66.42
C THR A 872 -46.38 -25.15 -65.66
N ASN A 873 -45.37 -24.42 -66.17
CA ASN A 873 -44.85 -23.16 -65.59
C ASN A 873 -44.32 -22.14 -66.64
N THR A 874 -44.42 -20.83 -66.35
CA THR A 874 -44.01 -19.69 -67.19
C THR A 874 -43.19 -18.67 -66.39
N LYS A 875 -42.06 -18.16 -66.93
CA LYS A 875 -41.19 -17.18 -66.26
C LYS A 875 -40.80 -15.99 -67.17
N PRO A 876 -40.72 -14.76 -66.61
CA PRO A 876 -40.09 -13.64 -67.31
C PRO A 876 -38.59 -13.91 -67.46
N PHE A 877 -38.00 -13.43 -68.54
CA PHE A 877 -36.59 -13.64 -68.87
C PHE A 877 -35.97 -12.38 -69.44
N THR A 878 -34.85 -11.93 -68.86
CA THR A 878 -34.11 -10.77 -69.36
C THR A 878 -32.81 -11.24 -69.99
N VAL A 879 -32.59 -10.87 -71.25
CA VAL A 879 -31.26 -10.91 -71.85
C VAL A 879 -30.59 -9.59 -71.52
N ASN A 880 -29.58 -9.64 -70.64
CA ASN A 880 -28.82 -8.46 -70.22
C ASN A 880 -28.07 -7.88 -71.43
N GLY A 881 -27.64 -6.63 -71.31
CA GLY A 881 -26.93 -5.90 -72.37
C GLY A 881 -25.52 -6.45 -72.60
N SER A 882 -24.53 -5.62 -72.90
CA SER A 882 -23.19 -6.09 -73.27
C SER A 882 -22.29 -6.39 -72.04
N ILE A 883 -20.97 -6.47 -72.25
CA ILE A 883 -19.97 -6.76 -71.20
C ILE A 883 -20.11 -5.73 -70.08
N PRO A 884 -20.25 -6.14 -68.80
CA PRO A 884 -20.40 -5.20 -67.70
C PRO A 884 -19.11 -4.41 -67.52
N VAL A 885 -19.16 -3.29 -66.81
CA VAL A 885 -17.96 -2.58 -66.38
C VAL A 885 -17.75 -2.89 -64.91
N ALA A 886 -16.67 -3.62 -64.60
CA ALA A 886 -16.24 -3.85 -63.22
C ALA A 886 -15.55 -2.60 -62.71
N ASP A 887 -16.13 -1.96 -61.70
CA ASP A 887 -15.54 -0.78 -61.07
C ASP A 887 -15.83 -0.78 -59.57
N PHE A 888 -14.81 -0.41 -58.80
CA PHE A 888 -14.96 -0.16 -57.37
C PHE A 888 -13.99 0.92 -56.94
N SER A 889 -14.29 1.54 -55.81
CA SER A 889 -13.42 2.54 -55.20
C SER A 889 -13.28 2.28 -53.71
N ILE A 890 -12.15 2.67 -53.14
CA ILE A 890 -11.90 2.53 -51.71
C ILE A 890 -12.13 3.89 -51.07
N THR A 891 -13.03 3.97 -50.09
CA THR A 891 -13.42 5.25 -49.49
C THR A 891 -12.27 5.90 -48.72
N SER A 892 -11.35 5.08 -48.21
CA SER A 892 -10.20 5.51 -47.39
C SER A 892 -8.89 5.69 -48.18
N GLY A 893 -8.89 5.47 -49.51
CA GLY A 893 -7.71 5.51 -50.37
C GLY A 893 -6.99 4.15 -50.53
N SER A 894 -6.00 4.07 -51.43
CA SER A 894 -5.28 2.82 -51.78
C SER A 894 -4.04 2.55 -50.92
N THR A 895 -3.79 3.36 -49.88
CA THR A 895 -2.64 3.16 -48.99
C THR A 895 -3.07 3.42 -47.56
N LEU A 896 -3.06 2.36 -46.74
CA LEU A 896 -3.78 2.31 -45.46
C LEU A 896 -2.91 1.69 -44.37
N CYS A 897 -3.21 1.96 -43.12
CA CYS A 897 -2.53 1.33 -41.98
C CYS A 897 -3.16 0.01 -41.63
N SER A 898 -2.36 -1.01 -41.29
CA SER A 898 -2.86 -2.36 -40.98
C SER A 898 -3.81 -2.42 -39.78
N ASN A 899 -3.81 -1.40 -38.91
CA ASN A 899 -4.75 -1.26 -37.79
C ASN A 899 -6.08 -0.55 -38.14
N GLN A 900 -6.34 -0.23 -39.42
CA GLN A 900 -7.58 0.43 -39.87
C GLN A 900 -8.47 -0.49 -40.71
N PRO A 901 -9.80 -0.42 -40.54
CA PRO A 901 -10.74 -1.12 -41.42
C PRO A 901 -10.70 -0.53 -42.83
N VAL A 902 -10.83 -1.38 -43.87
CA VAL A 902 -10.86 -0.96 -45.28
C VAL A 902 -12.28 -1.07 -45.83
N ALA A 903 -12.80 0.02 -46.38
CA ALA A 903 -14.15 0.11 -46.96
C ALA A 903 -14.09 0.18 -48.50
N PHE A 904 -14.70 -0.82 -49.16
CA PHE A 904 -14.79 -0.94 -50.62
C PHE A 904 -16.20 -0.55 -51.08
N VAL A 905 -16.29 0.50 -51.90
CA VAL A 905 -17.51 1.02 -52.50
C VAL A 905 -17.64 0.47 -53.91
N ASP A 906 -18.69 -0.30 -54.14
CA ASP A 906 -18.97 -0.94 -55.41
C ASP A 906 -19.63 0.02 -56.42
N LYS A 907 -19.05 0.09 -57.63
CA LYS A 907 -19.46 1.00 -58.73
C LYS A 907 -19.73 0.25 -60.04
N ALA A 908 -19.81 -1.07 -59.99
CA ALA A 908 -19.98 -1.85 -61.20
C ALA A 908 -21.27 -1.47 -61.95
N SER A 909 -21.25 -1.50 -63.29
CA SER A 909 -22.42 -1.12 -64.11
C SER A 909 -22.62 -2.04 -65.32
N VAL A 910 -23.82 -2.03 -65.88
CA VAL A 910 -24.18 -2.68 -67.15
C VAL A 910 -25.17 -1.79 -67.90
N ASP A 911 -25.08 -1.75 -69.22
CA ASP A 911 -25.86 -0.89 -70.12
C ASP A 911 -27.36 -1.19 -70.13
N PHE A 912 -27.76 -2.46 -70.00
CA PHE A 912 -29.15 -2.90 -69.85
C PHE A 912 -29.24 -4.17 -69.01
N GLY A 913 -30.25 -4.28 -68.13
CA GLY A 913 -30.44 -5.46 -67.28
C GLY A 913 -29.80 -5.31 -65.89
N GLU A 914 -29.23 -6.38 -65.34
CA GLU A 914 -28.62 -6.40 -63.99
C GLU A 914 -27.26 -7.11 -63.93
N ILE A 915 -26.49 -6.81 -62.89
CA ILE A 915 -25.27 -7.57 -62.56
C ILE A 915 -25.71 -8.82 -61.81
N THR A 916 -25.20 -9.97 -62.23
CA THR A 916 -25.64 -11.28 -61.74
C THR A 916 -24.74 -11.84 -60.64
N LYS A 917 -23.48 -11.42 -60.56
CA LYS A 917 -22.52 -11.87 -59.53
C LYS A 917 -21.34 -10.91 -59.39
N ILE A 918 -20.81 -10.79 -58.17
CA ILE A 918 -19.53 -10.14 -57.84
C ILE A 918 -18.70 -11.07 -56.95
N GLU A 919 -17.42 -11.22 -57.27
CA GLU A 919 -16.44 -11.92 -56.42
C GLU A 919 -15.35 -10.96 -55.94
N TRP A 920 -15.13 -10.93 -54.63
CA TRP A 920 -14.10 -10.14 -53.95
C TRP A 920 -12.97 -11.03 -53.48
N TYR A 921 -11.75 -10.69 -53.88
CA TYR A 921 -10.52 -11.30 -53.39
C TYR A 921 -9.74 -10.22 -52.65
N TYR A 922 -9.76 -10.24 -51.32
CA TYR A 922 -9.15 -9.18 -50.50
C TYR A 922 -7.61 -9.27 -50.40
N ASP A 923 -7.02 -10.41 -50.77
CA ASP A 923 -5.57 -10.59 -50.92
C ASP A 923 -5.28 -11.60 -52.04
N PHE A 924 -5.64 -11.23 -53.26
CA PHE A 924 -5.50 -12.12 -54.43
C PHE A 924 -4.03 -12.49 -54.73
N GLY A 925 -3.08 -11.63 -54.34
CA GLY A 925 -1.66 -11.82 -54.60
C GLY A 925 -1.03 -12.91 -53.72
N ASN A 926 -1.35 -12.93 -52.42
CA ASN A 926 -0.73 -13.85 -51.48
C ASN A 926 -1.67 -14.97 -51.00
N ASN A 927 -2.98 -14.75 -51.02
CA ASN A 927 -4.00 -15.70 -50.59
C ASN A 927 -5.18 -15.77 -51.58
N PRO A 928 -4.94 -16.25 -52.82
CA PRO A 928 -5.93 -16.24 -53.89
C PRO A 928 -7.15 -17.12 -53.64
N THR A 929 -7.12 -17.97 -52.61
CA THR A 929 -8.23 -18.86 -52.23
C THR A 929 -9.19 -18.20 -51.23
N LEU A 930 -8.83 -17.05 -50.65
CA LEU A 930 -9.71 -16.28 -49.77
C LEU A 930 -10.65 -15.39 -50.61
N VAL A 931 -11.84 -15.93 -50.92
CA VAL A 931 -12.85 -15.27 -51.78
C VAL A 931 -14.12 -15.02 -50.99
N GLN A 932 -14.64 -13.79 -51.07
CA GLN A 932 -16.01 -13.46 -50.64
C GLN A 932 -16.86 -13.23 -51.89
N THR A 933 -17.95 -13.98 -52.05
CA THR A 933 -18.84 -13.87 -53.22
C THR A 933 -20.17 -13.23 -52.85
N ASP A 934 -20.59 -12.22 -53.62
CA ASP A 934 -21.96 -11.72 -53.66
C ASP A 934 -22.66 -12.23 -54.92
N ASN A 935 -23.61 -13.15 -54.73
CA ASN A 935 -24.34 -13.80 -55.83
C ASN A 935 -25.64 -13.08 -56.21
N ALA A 936 -25.98 -11.96 -55.58
CA ALA A 936 -27.21 -11.22 -55.90
C ALA A 936 -27.06 -9.69 -55.74
N PRO A 937 -26.12 -9.05 -56.44
CA PRO A 937 -25.86 -7.62 -56.30
C PRO A 937 -27.00 -6.73 -56.84
N GLY A 938 -27.92 -7.28 -57.66
CA GLY A 938 -29.20 -6.68 -58.06
C GLY A 938 -29.15 -5.59 -59.15
N LYS A 939 -30.31 -5.01 -59.46
CA LYS A 939 -30.49 -3.90 -60.44
C LYS A 939 -29.91 -2.59 -59.91
N ARG A 940 -28.90 -2.02 -60.58
CA ARG A 940 -28.23 -0.80 -60.11
C ARG A 940 -28.86 0.49 -60.62
N ASN A 941 -29.61 1.15 -59.74
CA ASN A 941 -29.90 2.59 -59.71
C ASN A 941 -30.27 3.08 -58.28
N ALA A 942 -29.87 2.35 -57.23
CA ALA A 942 -30.08 2.69 -55.82
C ALA A 942 -28.73 2.66 -55.06
N ALA A 943 -28.65 3.34 -53.92
CA ALA A 943 -27.43 3.74 -53.19
C ALA A 943 -26.26 2.72 -53.17
N ALA A 944 -25.02 3.22 -53.29
CA ALA A 944 -23.81 2.39 -53.38
C ALA A 944 -23.62 1.46 -52.17
N THR A 945 -23.40 0.17 -52.44
CA THR A 945 -23.10 -0.86 -51.42
C THR A 945 -21.64 -0.76 -50.95
N ILE A 946 -21.42 -0.86 -49.63
CA ILE A 946 -20.09 -0.77 -49.00
C ILE A 946 -19.73 -2.12 -48.35
N TYR A 947 -18.55 -2.65 -48.68
CA TYR A 947 -17.97 -3.87 -48.09
C TYR A 947 -16.79 -3.51 -47.18
N ASN A 948 -16.80 -3.96 -45.92
CA ASN A 948 -15.73 -3.68 -44.94
C ASN A 948 -14.87 -4.91 -44.66
N TYR A 949 -13.54 -4.73 -44.56
CA TYR A 949 -12.60 -5.82 -44.23
C TYR A 949 -11.46 -5.34 -43.30
N ASN A 950 -11.10 -6.15 -42.30
CA ASN A 950 -10.02 -5.88 -41.33
C ASN A 950 -8.81 -6.77 -41.61
N TYR A 951 -7.65 -6.17 -41.87
CA TYR A 951 -6.40 -6.91 -42.07
C TYR A 951 -5.66 -7.15 -40.73
N PRO A 952 -4.83 -8.20 -40.63
CA PRO A 952 -3.96 -8.40 -39.46
C PRO A 952 -2.96 -7.25 -39.28
N VAL A 953 -2.74 -6.85 -38.03
CA VAL A 953 -1.76 -5.82 -37.67
C VAL A 953 -0.34 -6.35 -37.81
N PHE A 954 0.56 -5.56 -38.39
CA PHE A 954 1.98 -5.90 -38.51
C PHE A 954 2.88 -4.67 -38.34
N TYR A 955 4.10 -4.93 -37.85
CA TYR A 955 5.14 -3.92 -37.56
C TYR A 955 6.30 -3.98 -38.57
N THR A 956 6.50 -5.13 -39.21
CA THR A 956 7.40 -5.32 -40.36
C THR A 956 6.84 -6.37 -41.31
N PRO A 957 7.18 -6.34 -42.61
CA PRO A 957 7.95 -5.31 -43.34
C PRO A 957 7.22 -3.94 -43.42
N ALA A 958 7.91 -2.85 -43.78
CA ALA A 958 7.37 -1.48 -43.71
C ALA A 958 6.07 -1.26 -44.50
N THR A 959 5.90 -2.00 -45.59
CA THR A 959 4.66 -2.10 -46.35
C THR A 959 4.44 -3.54 -46.79
N THR A 960 3.18 -3.89 -47.02
CA THR A 960 2.77 -5.12 -47.68
C THR A 960 1.78 -4.73 -48.77
N ASP A 961 2.12 -5.06 -50.01
CA ASP A 961 1.24 -4.81 -51.15
C ASP A 961 0.25 -5.96 -51.29
N ILE A 962 -1.02 -5.58 -51.43
CA ILE A 962 -2.16 -6.47 -51.46
C ILE A 962 -2.96 -6.17 -52.73
N SER A 963 -3.18 -7.17 -53.56
CA SER A 963 -4.00 -7.03 -54.76
C SER A 963 -5.45 -7.34 -54.43
N VAL A 964 -6.33 -6.33 -54.48
CA VAL A 964 -7.78 -6.53 -54.33
C VAL A 964 -8.40 -6.69 -55.70
N ARG A 965 -8.92 -7.88 -55.99
CA ARG A 965 -9.55 -8.20 -57.28
C ARG A 965 -11.06 -8.28 -57.12
N MET A 966 -11.78 -7.54 -57.98
CA MET A 966 -13.23 -7.61 -58.12
C MET A 966 -13.58 -8.13 -59.52
N VAL A 967 -14.32 -9.22 -59.57
CA VAL A 967 -14.79 -9.83 -60.83
C VAL A 967 -16.31 -9.70 -60.91
N VAL A 968 -16.82 -9.13 -62.01
CA VAL A 968 -18.23 -8.76 -62.19
C VAL A 968 -18.79 -9.42 -63.43
N TYR A 969 -20.01 -9.93 -63.31
CA TYR A 969 -20.70 -10.67 -64.37
C TYR A 969 -22.06 -10.04 -64.67
N SER A 970 -22.40 -9.85 -65.97
CA SER A 970 -23.78 -9.59 -66.44
C SER A 970 -24.35 -10.76 -67.24
N GLY A 971 -23.50 -11.71 -67.62
CA GLY A 971 -23.85 -12.93 -68.33
C GLY A 971 -22.80 -14.01 -68.06
N ILE A 972 -22.75 -15.05 -68.90
CA ILE A 972 -21.82 -16.17 -68.72
C ILE A 972 -20.42 -15.77 -69.20
N THR A 973 -20.31 -15.22 -70.40
CA THR A 973 -19.04 -14.75 -70.99
C THR A 973 -18.87 -13.24 -70.89
N CYS A 974 -19.96 -12.51 -70.65
CA CYS A 974 -19.92 -11.11 -70.28
C CYS A 974 -19.44 -10.93 -68.84
N VAL A 975 -18.15 -11.12 -68.68
CA VAL A 975 -17.38 -10.85 -67.48
C VAL A 975 -16.48 -9.65 -67.74
N ASN A 976 -16.36 -8.83 -66.72
CA ASN A 976 -15.29 -7.86 -66.64
C ASN A 976 -14.69 -7.94 -65.24
N GLU A 977 -13.40 -7.70 -65.14
CA GLU A 977 -12.72 -7.68 -63.86
C GLU A 977 -11.93 -6.41 -63.75
N THR A 978 -11.76 -5.99 -62.51
CA THR A 978 -10.85 -4.91 -62.16
C THR A 978 -10.07 -5.33 -60.94
N THR A 979 -8.78 -5.02 -60.94
CA THR A 979 -7.91 -5.27 -59.80
C THR A 979 -7.30 -3.94 -59.40
N ILE A 980 -7.47 -3.58 -58.14
CA ILE A 980 -6.87 -2.39 -57.57
C ILE A 980 -5.86 -2.84 -56.53
N PRO A 981 -4.56 -2.52 -56.69
CA PRO A 981 -3.59 -2.74 -55.63
C PRO A 981 -3.85 -1.77 -54.48
N ILE A 982 -3.75 -2.28 -53.26
CA ILE A 982 -3.67 -1.49 -52.04
C ILE A 982 -2.35 -1.79 -51.35
N THR A 983 -1.78 -0.78 -50.72
CA THR A 983 -0.58 -0.93 -49.91
C THR A 983 -0.96 -0.80 -48.44
N LEU A 984 -0.83 -1.88 -47.68
CA LEU A 984 -0.92 -1.81 -46.23
C LEU A 984 0.44 -1.40 -45.67
N LYS A 985 0.42 -0.43 -44.76
CA LYS A 985 1.60 0.06 -44.07
C LYS A 985 1.70 -0.60 -42.72
N ALA A 986 2.93 -0.94 -42.34
CA ALA A 986 3.23 -1.32 -40.97
C ALA A 986 2.88 -0.17 -40.02
N VAL A 987 2.37 -0.51 -38.85
CA VAL A 987 2.06 0.44 -37.79
C VAL A 987 3.20 0.46 -36.78
N PRO A 988 3.45 1.57 -36.07
CA PRO A 988 4.34 1.58 -34.91
C PRO A 988 3.69 0.94 -33.69
N GLU A 989 4.47 0.60 -32.66
CA GLU A 989 3.94 0.26 -31.32
C GLU A 989 4.42 1.29 -30.30
N ALA A 990 3.49 2.05 -29.73
CA ALA A 990 3.79 3.12 -28.78
C ALA A 990 3.83 2.58 -27.34
N ALA A 991 4.77 3.07 -26.55
CA ALA A 991 4.83 2.86 -25.10
C ALA A 991 4.94 4.19 -24.37
N PHE A 992 4.40 4.25 -23.15
CA PHE A 992 4.45 5.42 -22.29
C PHE A 992 4.80 5.00 -20.85
N SER A 993 6.07 5.22 -20.48
CA SER A 993 6.60 4.82 -19.17
C SER A 993 6.17 5.75 -18.03
N ALA A 994 6.32 5.28 -16.79
CA ALA A 994 5.78 5.95 -15.60
C ALA A 994 6.36 7.36 -15.37
N LEU A 995 5.49 8.28 -14.91
CA LEU A 995 5.81 9.69 -14.68
C LEU A 995 5.86 10.01 -13.17
N PRO A 996 6.87 10.76 -12.70
CA PRO A 996 6.89 11.24 -11.33
C PRO A 996 5.82 12.33 -11.11
N ALA A 997 5.31 12.43 -9.88
CA ALA A 997 4.37 13.49 -9.50
C ALA A 997 5.06 14.86 -9.41
N VAL A 998 4.31 15.94 -9.64
CA VAL A 998 4.81 17.33 -9.70
C VAL A 998 3.85 18.31 -9.03
N CYS A 999 4.32 19.50 -8.67
CA CYS A 999 3.45 20.57 -8.14
C CYS A 999 2.87 21.43 -9.26
N ASP A 1000 1.67 21.96 -9.07
CA ASP A 1000 0.97 22.81 -10.05
C ASP A 1000 1.71 24.11 -10.38
N ASN A 1001 2.60 24.59 -9.51
CA ASN A 1001 3.35 25.83 -9.67
C ASN A 1001 4.73 25.64 -10.34
N ILE A 1002 5.09 24.42 -10.73
CA ILE A 1002 6.34 24.16 -11.43
C ILE A 1002 6.24 24.67 -12.86
N SER A 1003 7.32 25.33 -13.32
CA SER A 1003 7.46 25.78 -14.71
C SER A 1003 7.24 24.62 -15.68
N PRO A 1004 6.63 24.85 -16.86
CA PRO A 1004 6.42 23.78 -17.83
C PRO A 1004 7.71 23.03 -18.17
N PHE A 1005 7.65 21.70 -18.22
CA PHE A 1005 8.81 20.82 -18.46
C PHE A 1005 8.54 19.79 -19.55
N GLN A 1006 9.61 19.25 -20.11
CA GLN A 1006 9.55 18.29 -21.20
C GLN A 1006 9.34 16.86 -20.68
N ILE A 1007 8.31 16.19 -21.18
CA ILE A 1007 8.08 14.75 -21.04
C ILE A 1007 8.71 14.04 -22.25
N THR A 1008 9.48 12.99 -21.96
CA THR A 1008 10.23 12.19 -22.96
C THR A 1008 9.97 10.68 -22.81
N GLN A 1009 9.07 10.30 -21.90
CA GLN A 1009 8.78 8.92 -21.51
C GLN A 1009 7.92 8.15 -22.53
N GLY A 1010 7.42 8.83 -23.55
CA GLY A 1010 6.78 8.22 -24.72
C GLY A 1010 7.82 7.78 -25.75
N SER A 1011 7.73 6.53 -26.20
CA SER A 1011 8.64 5.96 -27.20
C SER A 1011 7.92 4.99 -28.14
N GLU A 1012 8.50 4.73 -29.31
CA GLU A 1012 8.16 3.58 -30.16
C GLU A 1012 9.12 2.43 -29.80
N ILE A 1013 8.59 1.24 -29.54
CA ILE A 1013 9.37 0.18 -28.87
C ILE A 1013 10.12 -0.77 -29.80
N HIS A 1014 9.79 -0.83 -31.08
CA HIS A 1014 10.49 -1.71 -32.02
C HIS A 1014 11.68 -1.03 -32.70
N GLY A 1015 11.67 0.30 -32.82
CA GLY A 1015 12.65 1.11 -33.54
C GLY A 1015 12.64 0.88 -35.06
N LEU A 1016 11.61 0.24 -35.60
CA LEU A 1016 11.58 -0.25 -36.99
C LEU A 1016 10.99 0.76 -37.97
N LEU A 1017 10.24 1.75 -37.49
CA LEU A 1017 9.60 2.78 -38.31
C LEU A 1017 9.97 4.17 -37.81
N ALA A 1018 10.74 4.91 -38.62
CA ALA A 1018 11.03 6.31 -38.32
C ALA A 1018 9.74 7.14 -38.34
N GLY A 1019 9.57 8.03 -37.38
CA GLY A 1019 8.35 8.81 -37.16
C GLY A 1019 8.51 9.93 -36.17
N THR A 1020 7.38 10.52 -35.81
CA THR A 1020 7.27 11.61 -34.83
C THR A 1020 6.27 11.24 -33.74
N GLY A 1021 6.71 11.35 -32.49
CA GLY A 1021 5.84 11.21 -31.33
C GLY A 1021 5.17 12.54 -30.99
N ASN A 1022 3.89 12.49 -30.66
CA ASN A 1022 3.10 13.65 -30.27
C ASN A 1022 2.34 13.34 -28.98
N TYR A 1023 2.43 14.22 -27.99
CA TYR A 1023 1.72 14.07 -26.72
C TYR A 1023 0.37 14.79 -26.74
N SER A 1024 -0.60 14.29 -25.99
CA SER A 1024 -1.91 14.94 -25.79
C SER A 1024 -2.49 14.63 -24.42
N GLY A 1025 -3.43 15.46 -23.95
CA GLY A 1025 -4.00 15.38 -22.60
C GLY A 1025 -4.09 16.74 -21.94
N THR A 1026 -4.71 16.80 -20.76
CA THR A 1026 -4.84 18.05 -20.01
C THR A 1026 -3.46 18.56 -19.59
N GLY A 1027 -3.14 19.81 -19.90
CA GLY A 1027 -1.88 20.44 -19.49
C GLY A 1027 -0.64 20.08 -20.32
N ILE A 1028 -0.70 19.20 -21.33
CA ILE A 1028 0.44 18.89 -22.20
C ILE A 1028 0.23 19.43 -23.63
N ASN A 1029 1.29 19.91 -24.27
CA ASN A 1029 1.27 20.22 -25.71
C ASN A 1029 1.82 19.06 -26.56
N GLY A 1030 1.64 19.16 -27.87
CA GLY A 1030 2.09 18.14 -28.82
C GLY A 1030 3.58 17.77 -28.73
N ALA A 1031 4.44 18.75 -28.42
CA ALA A 1031 5.87 18.54 -28.28
C ALA A 1031 6.26 17.82 -26.98
N GLY A 1032 5.32 17.57 -26.05
CA GLY A 1032 5.61 16.95 -24.75
C GLY A 1032 5.91 17.95 -23.65
N ILE A 1033 5.72 19.26 -23.86
CA ILE A 1033 5.85 20.24 -22.79
C ILE A 1033 4.59 20.15 -21.92
N PHE A 1034 4.72 19.61 -20.71
CA PHE A 1034 3.67 19.56 -19.70
C PHE A 1034 3.72 20.81 -18.82
N SER A 1035 2.59 21.48 -18.68
CA SER A 1035 2.33 22.63 -17.82
C SER A 1035 1.41 22.21 -16.67
N PRO A 1036 1.97 21.93 -15.48
CA PRO A 1036 1.19 21.55 -14.31
C PRO A 1036 0.09 22.57 -13.95
N ALA A 1037 0.39 23.86 -14.10
CA ALA A 1037 -0.56 24.95 -13.82
C ALA A 1037 -1.83 24.89 -14.69
N ASN A 1038 -1.68 24.52 -15.98
CA ASN A 1038 -2.80 24.37 -16.90
C ASN A 1038 -3.55 23.04 -16.70
N ALA A 1039 -2.86 22.01 -16.20
CA ALA A 1039 -3.47 20.72 -15.89
C ALA A 1039 -4.39 20.82 -14.66
N GLY A 1040 -3.95 21.59 -13.66
CA GLY A 1040 -4.61 21.71 -12.37
C GLY A 1040 -4.34 20.52 -11.44
N PRO A 1041 -4.56 20.67 -10.13
CA PRO A 1041 -4.32 19.62 -9.15
C PRO A 1041 -5.19 18.38 -9.39
N GLY A 1042 -4.62 17.19 -9.13
CA GLY A 1042 -5.27 15.90 -9.30
C GLY A 1042 -4.48 14.94 -10.17
N VAL A 1043 -5.07 13.77 -10.45
CA VAL A 1043 -4.49 12.78 -11.36
C VAL A 1043 -4.90 13.11 -12.79
N GLN A 1044 -3.90 13.31 -13.66
CA GLN A 1044 -4.08 13.67 -15.07
C GLN A 1044 -3.72 12.49 -15.95
N THR A 1045 -4.55 12.17 -16.94
CA THR A 1045 -4.27 11.13 -17.94
C THR A 1045 -3.70 11.79 -19.19
N LEU A 1046 -2.48 11.37 -19.57
CA LEU A 1046 -1.78 11.80 -20.77
C LEU A 1046 -1.70 10.67 -21.77
N SER A 1047 -1.70 11.01 -23.06
CA SER A 1047 -1.54 10.09 -24.18
C SER A 1047 -0.31 10.45 -24.98
N TYR A 1048 0.41 9.43 -25.44
CA TYR A 1048 1.50 9.54 -26.40
C TYR A 1048 1.12 8.80 -27.67
N THR A 1049 0.98 9.55 -28.76
CA THR A 1049 0.68 9.03 -30.09
C THR A 1049 1.95 9.08 -30.93
N TYR A 1050 2.48 7.93 -31.33
CA TYR A 1050 3.59 7.87 -32.27
C TYR A 1050 3.06 7.75 -33.69
N THR A 1051 3.38 8.71 -34.55
CA THR A 1051 3.02 8.68 -35.97
C THR A 1051 4.28 8.41 -36.80
N ALA A 1052 4.38 7.21 -37.37
CA ALA A 1052 5.43 6.85 -38.31
C ALA A 1052 5.38 7.76 -39.56
N ASN A 1053 6.53 7.97 -40.21
CA ASN A 1053 6.66 8.79 -41.43
C ASN A 1053 5.85 8.24 -42.60
N ASN A 1054 5.45 6.96 -42.53
CA ASN A 1054 4.52 6.36 -43.47
C ASN A 1054 3.06 6.84 -43.23
N GLY A 1055 2.78 7.59 -42.16
CA GLY A 1055 1.47 8.14 -41.81
C GLY A 1055 0.65 7.28 -40.85
N CYS A 1056 1.18 6.14 -40.38
CA CYS A 1056 0.48 5.25 -39.45
C CYS A 1056 0.81 5.55 -38.00
N ALA A 1057 -0.18 5.41 -37.11
CA ALA A 1057 -0.02 5.78 -35.72
C ALA A 1057 -0.57 4.73 -34.75
N ASP A 1058 0.02 4.73 -33.57
CA ASP A 1058 -0.41 4.00 -32.38
C ASP A 1058 -0.33 4.90 -31.14
N THR A 1059 -1.11 4.61 -30.10
CA THR A 1059 -1.25 5.46 -28.92
C THR A 1059 -1.18 4.68 -27.61
N ALA A 1060 -0.32 5.13 -26.69
CA ALA A 1060 -0.24 4.65 -25.31
C ALA A 1060 -0.64 5.74 -24.31
N THR A 1061 -1.16 5.35 -23.13
CA THR A 1061 -1.62 6.28 -22.09
C THR A 1061 -0.84 6.10 -20.78
N GLN A 1062 -0.59 7.20 -20.06
CA GLN A 1062 -0.01 7.18 -18.72
C GLN A 1062 -0.60 8.29 -17.84
N THR A 1063 -0.59 8.09 -16.52
CA THR A 1063 -1.03 9.11 -15.55
C THR A 1063 0.14 9.87 -14.91
N ILE A 1064 -0.10 11.15 -14.61
CA ILE A 1064 0.77 12.01 -13.78
C ILE A 1064 -0.07 12.66 -12.68
N THR A 1065 0.45 12.72 -11.45
CA THR A 1065 -0.23 13.40 -10.33
C THR A 1065 0.31 14.82 -10.19
N VAL A 1066 -0.58 15.80 -10.18
CA VAL A 1066 -0.28 17.22 -9.96
C VAL A 1066 -0.78 17.60 -8.56
N TYR A 1067 0.13 18.00 -7.67
CA TYR A 1067 -0.21 18.46 -6.33
C TYR A 1067 -0.56 19.95 -6.33
N ALA A 1068 -1.55 20.34 -5.53
CA ALA A 1068 -1.91 21.74 -5.33
C ALA A 1068 -0.81 22.44 -4.53
N SER A 1069 -0.25 23.53 -5.05
CA SER A 1069 0.73 24.30 -4.29
C SER A 1069 0.04 25.12 -3.21
N PRO A 1070 0.70 25.32 -2.06
CA PRO A 1070 0.20 26.25 -1.06
C PRO A 1070 0.15 27.66 -1.63
N THR A 1071 -0.71 28.52 -1.07
CA THR A 1071 -0.64 29.96 -1.31
C THR A 1071 -0.20 30.68 -0.05
N VAL A 1072 0.51 31.79 -0.24
CA VAL A 1072 0.93 32.68 0.84
C VAL A 1072 0.52 34.08 0.45
N VAL A 1073 -0.31 34.71 1.27
CA VAL A 1073 -0.61 36.14 1.17
C VAL A 1073 0.06 36.82 2.35
N GLY A 1074 1.04 37.67 2.02
CA GLY A 1074 1.76 38.51 2.97
C GLY A 1074 0.91 39.65 3.54
N GLY A 1075 1.52 40.51 4.34
CA GLY A 1075 0.83 41.63 4.97
C GLY A 1075 1.78 42.72 5.47
N SER A 1076 1.20 43.81 5.96
CA SER A 1076 1.96 44.87 6.63
C SER A 1076 1.34 45.20 7.97
N VAL A 1077 2.17 45.41 8.99
CA VAL A 1077 1.71 45.79 10.31
C VAL A 1077 2.59 46.89 10.90
N GLU A 1078 1.97 47.79 11.64
CA GLU A 1078 2.62 48.88 12.37
C GLU A 1078 2.84 48.46 13.83
N LEU A 1079 4.01 48.78 14.38
CA LEU A 1079 4.43 48.42 15.74
C LEU A 1079 5.11 49.63 16.41
N LEU A 1080 4.87 49.85 17.70
CA LEU A 1080 5.62 50.83 18.49
C LEU A 1080 6.91 50.19 19.02
N GLU A 1081 7.99 50.96 19.11
CA GLU A 1081 9.27 50.47 19.64
C GLU A 1081 9.12 49.83 21.04
N GLY A 1082 9.63 48.61 21.19
CA GLY A 1082 9.51 47.80 22.41
C GLY A 1082 8.24 46.92 22.47
N GLY A 1083 7.34 47.03 21.50
CA GLY A 1083 6.17 46.15 21.36
C GLY A 1083 6.48 44.81 20.68
N GLN A 1084 5.49 43.93 20.67
CA GLN A 1084 5.49 42.66 19.92
C GLN A 1084 4.19 42.56 19.12
N VAL A 1085 4.26 42.01 17.90
CA VAL A 1085 3.10 41.82 17.02
C VAL A 1085 3.14 40.47 16.31
N GLN A 1086 1.99 39.83 16.15
CA GLN A 1086 1.89 38.61 15.35
C GLN A 1086 1.97 38.96 13.86
N LEU A 1087 2.80 38.25 13.09
CA LEU A 1087 2.89 38.48 11.65
C LEU A 1087 1.57 38.10 10.95
N PRO A 1088 0.94 39.00 10.17
CA PRO A 1088 -0.39 38.77 9.61
C PRO A 1088 -0.34 38.07 8.25
N ALA A 1089 0.34 36.93 8.14
CA ALA A 1089 0.33 36.14 6.91
C ALA A 1089 -0.84 35.14 6.90
N THR A 1090 -1.42 34.92 5.72
CA THR A 1090 -2.48 33.92 5.53
C THR A 1090 -2.06 32.88 4.50
N TYR A 1091 -2.51 31.65 4.72
CA TYR A 1091 -2.06 30.48 3.98
C TYR A 1091 -3.25 29.64 3.51
N SER A 1092 -3.12 29.00 2.35
CA SER A 1092 -4.00 27.91 1.93
C SER A 1092 -3.20 26.66 1.62
N GLY A 1093 -3.76 25.49 1.92
CA GLY A 1093 -3.12 24.19 1.76
C GLY A 1093 -3.16 23.37 3.06
N SER A 1094 -2.94 22.07 2.96
CA SER A 1094 -2.93 21.14 4.09
C SER A 1094 -1.49 20.75 4.46
N ASN A 1095 -1.24 20.46 5.74
CA ASN A 1095 0.05 19.92 6.23
C ASN A 1095 1.26 20.77 5.80
N LEU A 1096 1.20 22.06 6.09
CA LEU A 1096 2.22 23.03 5.68
C LEU A 1096 3.33 23.15 6.74
N THR A 1097 4.55 23.30 6.27
CA THR A 1097 5.74 23.65 7.06
C THR A 1097 6.15 25.08 6.72
N TYR A 1098 6.68 25.82 7.70
CA TYR A 1098 6.96 27.25 7.58
C TYR A 1098 8.44 27.50 7.82
N VAL A 1099 9.03 28.47 7.11
CA VAL A 1099 10.40 28.96 7.33
C VAL A 1099 10.42 30.47 7.13
N TRP A 1100 10.58 31.22 8.22
CA TRP A 1100 10.68 32.67 8.25
C TRP A 1100 12.14 33.13 8.28
N THR A 1101 12.45 34.17 7.50
CA THR A 1101 13.78 34.80 7.43
C THR A 1101 13.67 36.32 7.28
N PRO A 1102 14.54 37.12 7.94
CA PRO A 1102 15.54 36.72 8.92
C PRO A 1102 14.89 36.29 10.25
N ALA A 1103 15.59 35.46 11.04
CA ALA A 1103 15.12 35.03 12.38
C ALA A 1103 15.13 36.17 13.42
N THR A 1104 15.74 37.30 13.09
CA THR A 1104 15.94 38.43 14.01
C THR A 1104 14.61 38.92 14.57
N ALA A 1105 14.53 38.95 15.90
CA ALA A 1105 13.37 39.43 16.65
C ALA A 1105 12.06 38.63 16.42
N LEU A 1106 12.13 37.40 15.90
CA LEU A 1106 11.03 36.44 15.91
C LEU A 1106 11.14 35.51 17.11
N ASP A 1107 10.01 35.12 17.69
CA ASP A 1107 9.94 34.06 18.71
C ASP A 1107 10.15 32.66 18.11
N HIS A 1108 9.68 32.46 16.89
CA HIS A 1108 9.80 31.22 16.12
C HIS A 1108 10.05 31.53 14.65
N THR A 1109 10.76 30.63 13.98
CA THR A 1109 10.99 30.72 12.53
C THR A 1109 10.18 29.71 11.73
N ASP A 1110 9.46 28.80 12.37
CA ASP A 1110 8.94 27.57 11.77
C ASP A 1110 7.44 27.34 12.00
N ILE A 1111 6.73 28.34 12.54
CA ILE A 1111 5.28 28.33 12.72
C ILE A 1111 4.58 29.28 11.75
N ALA A 1112 3.28 29.09 11.55
CA ALA A 1112 2.49 29.84 10.57
C ALA A 1112 2.59 31.35 10.77
N ASN A 1113 2.33 31.86 11.97
CA ASN A 1113 2.28 33.29 12.26
C ASN A 1113 3.04 33.57 13.56
N PRO A 1114 4.38 33.72 13.51
CA PRO A 1114 5.21 34.01 14.68
C PRO A 1114 4.97 35.42 15.19
N MET A 1115 5.40 35.64 16.43
CA MET A 1115 5.43 36.94 17.07
C MET A 1115 6.75 37.64 16.77
N ALA A 1116 6.69 38.88 16.30
CA ALA A 1116 7.83 39.71 15.97
C ALA A 1116 7.95 40.92 16.91
N SER A 1117 9.16 41.16 17.43
CA SER A 1117 9.51 42.30 18.30
C SER A 1117 10.68 43.16 17.77
N PRO A 1118 10.69 43.59 16.49
CA PRO A 1118 11.80 44.33 15.93
C PRO A 1118 11.91 45.76 16.48
N VAL A 1119 13.14 46.28 16.60
CA VAL A 1119 13.43 47.66 17.08
C VAL A 1119 13.50 48.72 15.97
N LYS A 1120 13.45 48.29 14.71
CA LYS A 1120 13.44 49.11 13.50
C LYS A 1120 12.67 48.38 12.40
N ASP A 1121 12.27 49.09 11.35
CA ASP A 1121 11.59 48.50 10.20
C ASP A 1121 12.29 47.23 9.70
N ILE A 1122 11.53 46.17 9.50
CA ILE A 1122 12.03 44.88 9.03
C ILE A 1122 11.05 44.23 8.05
N VAL A 1123 11.61 43.53 7.07
CA VAL A 1123 10.85 42.71 6.13
C VAL A 1123 11.18 41.25 6.42
N TYR A 1124 10.15 40.47 6.74
CA TYR A 1124 10.26 39.04 6.91
C TYR A 1124 9.80 38.33 5.64
N SER A 1125 10.61 37.42 5.12
CA SER A 1125 10.28 36.49 4.06
C SER A 1125 9.83 35.16 4.66
N ILE A 1126 8.74 34.60 4.15
CA ILE A 1126 8.20 33.30 4.57
C ILE A 1126 8.25 32.33 3.40
N LYS A 1127 8.86 31.16 3.60
CA LYS A 1127 8.78 30.00 2.72
C LYS A 1127 7.86 28.96 3.35
N VAL A 1128 6.83 28.55 2.62
CA VAL A 1128 5.87 27.52 3.05
C VAL A 1128 6.01 26.29 2.16
N SER A 1129 6.12 25.10 2.75
CA SER A 1129 6.24 23.84 2.00
C SER A 1129 5.17 22.83 2.44
N SER A 1130 4.46 22.21 1.50
CA SER A 1130 3.57 21.07 1.75
C SER A 1130 4.36 19.77 1.93
N VAL A 1131 3.73 18.73 2.49
CA VAL A 1131 4.36 17.39 2.67
C VAL A 1131 4.68 16.71 1.33
N GLU A 1132 3.96 17.06 0.27
CA GLU A 1132 4.22 16.62 -1.11
C GLU A 1132 5.38 17.37 -1.78
N GLY A 1133 5.98 18.35 -1.09
CA GLY A 1133 7.17 19.08 -1.54
C GLY A 1133 6.91 20.39 -2.29
N CYS A 1134 5.65 20.84 -2.42
CA CYS A 1134 5.29 22.08 -3.12
C CYS A 1134 5.55 23.31 -2.25
N ILE A 1135 6.19 24.33 -2.81
CA ILE A 1135 6.71 25.50 -2.08
C ILE A 1135 6.02 26.78 -2.56
N ALA A 1136 5.67 27.67 -1.62
CA ALA A 1136 5.27 29.05 -1.88
C ALA A 1136 6.06 30.03 -1.01
N ASN A 1137 6.31 31.25 -1.53
CA ASN A 1137 7.03 32.29 -0.80
C ASN A 1137 6.15 33.54 -0.65
N GLY A 1138 6.29 34.25 0.46
CA GLY A 1138 5.64 35.53 0.71
C GLY A 1138 6.50 36.46 1.56
N THR A 1139 6.07 37.70 1.73
CA THR A 1139 6.76 38.70 2.56
C THR A 1139 5.79 39.44 3.47
N VAL A 1140 6.25 39.77 4.69
CA VAL A 1140 5.54 40.60 5.65
C VAL A 1140 6.42 41.78 6.04
N VAL A 1141 5.85 42.99 6.00
CA VAL A 1141 6.55 44.22 6.37
C VAL A 1141 6.09 44.65 7.76
N VAL A 1142 7.03 44.77 8.70
CA VAL A 1142 6.78 45.36 10.02
C VAL A 1142 7.40 46.76 10.06
N LYS A 1143 6.55 47.77 10.20
CA LYS A 1143 6.97 49.17 10.32
C LYS A 1143 7.01 49.58 11.78
N VAL A 1144 8.18 49.97 12.28
CA VAL A 1144 8.42 50.28 13.69
C VAL A 1144 8.49 51.78 13.90
N PHE A 1145 7.54 52.31 14.66
CA PHE A 1145 7.51 53.70 15.10
C PHE A 1145 8.39 53.85 16.36
N GLN A 1146 9.58 54.42 16.16
CA GLN A 1146 10.54 54.66 17.24
C GLN A 1146 10.10 55.79 18.17
N ASN A 1147 10.47 55.68 19.45
CA ASN A 1147 10.14 56.70 20.45
C ASN A 1147 10.84 58.03 20.11
N PRO A 1148 10.11 59.16 20.06
CA PRO A 1148 10.71 60.46 19.85
C PRO A 1148 11.78 60.78 20.89
N LYS A 1149 13.01 61.09 20.47
CA LYS A 1149 14.07 61.55 21.39
C LYS A 1149 13.99 63.06 21.51
N ILE A 1150 13.41 63.51 22.63
CA ILE A 1150 13.09 64.92 22.86
C ILE A 1150 14.20 65.58 23.67
N PRO A 1151 15.06 66.43 23.07
CA PRO A 1151 16.04 67.19 23.82
C PRO A 1151 15.35 68.22 24.71
N ASN A 1152 15.86 68.42 25.92
CA ASN A 1152 15.33 69.38 26.90
C ASN A 1152 15.96 70.78 26.78
N ALA A 1153 16.79 71.02 25.77
CA ALA A 1153 17.34 72.34 25.45
C ALA A 1153 17.74 72.46 23.97
N PHE A 1154 17.75 73.69 23.45
CA PHE A 1154 18.34 74.05 22.16
C PHE A 1154 18.76 75.53 22.16
N SER A 1155 19.64 75.92 21.24
CA SER A 1155 20.32 77.22 21.22
C SER A 1155 20.12 77.97 19.90
N PRO A 1156 18.98 78.66 19.73
CA PRO A 1156 18.68 79.43 18.52
C PRO A 1156 19.51 80.71 18.46
N ASN A 1157 20.79 80.61 18.10
CA ASN A 1157 21.79 81.70 18.02
C ASN A 1157 22.32 81.94 16.59
N LYS A 1158 21.88 81.14 15.62
CA LYS A 1158 22.23 81.15 14.18
C LYS A 1158 23.67 80.74 13.88
N ASP A 1159 24.29 79.93 14.73
CA ASP A 1159 25.63 79.37 14.49
C ASP A 1159 25.63 78.07 13.65
N GLY A 1160 24.44 77.57 13.30
CA GLY A 1160 24.23 76.33 12.55
C GLY A 1160 24.11 75.07 13.41
N ILE A 1161 24.21 75.18 14.74
CA ILE A 1161 24.21 74.07 15.70
C ILE A 1161 23.04 74.23 16.68
N ASN A 1162 22.13 73.25 16.70
CA ASN A 1162 20.95 73.25 17.59
C ASN A 1162 20.10 74.53 17.50
N ASP A 1163 20.09 75.19 16.34
CA ASP A 1163 19.31 76.41 16.07
C ASP A 1163 17.79 76.19 16.11
N VAL A 1164 17.38 74.94 16.00
CA VAL A 1164 15.99 74.49 16.08
C VAL A 1164 15.89 73.35 17.07
N TRP A 1165 14.71 73.19 17.64
CA TRP A 1165 14.38 72.10 18.52
C TRP A 1165 14.18 70.80 17.73
N ASN A 1166 15.28 70.16 17.35
CA ASN A 1166 15.24 68.94 16.54
C ASN A 1166 14.88 67.73 17.40
N ILE A 1167 13.73 67.11 17.15
CA ILE A 1167 13.26 65.92 17.87
C ILE A 1167 13.44 64.71 16.94
N GLN A 1168 14.38 63.83 17.26
CA GLN A 1168 14.65 62.66 16.42
C GLN A 1168 13.45 61.70 16.43
N TYR A 1169 13.19 61.08 15.27
CA TYR A 1169 12.09 60.14 14.98
C TYR A 1169 10.68 60.73 14.97
N LEU A 1170 10.46 61.94 15.50
CA LEU A 1170 9.12 62.54 15.50
C LEU A 1170 8.60 62.81 14.08
N ASN A 1171 9.49 63.01 13.11
CA ASN A 1171 9.15 63.19 11.70
C ASN A 1171 8.52 61.94 11.05
N THR A 1172 8.64 60.74 11.65
CA THR A 1172 7.98 59.53 11.14
C THR A 1172 6.48 59.49 11.49
N TYR A 1173 6.04 60.32 12.43
CA TYR A 1173 4.64 60.49 12.84
C TYR A 1173 4.04 61.72 12.13
N THR A 1174 3.53 61.52 10.93
CA THR A 1174 3.01 62.62 10.08
C THR A 1174 1.87 63.40 10.72
N ASP A 1175 1.12 62.76 11.62
CA ASP A 1175 -0.08 63.31 12.25
C ASP A 1175 0.14 63.73 13.71
N ALA A 1176 1.39 63.64 14.22
CA ALA A 1176 1.71 64.00 15.59
C ALA A 1176 1.38 65.48 15.85
N THR A 1177 0.78 65.79 17.00
CA THR A 1177 0.53 67.17 17.42
C THR A 1177 1.55 67.60 18.46
N ILE A 1178 2.20 68.74 18.23
CA ILE A 1178 3.22 69.31 19.11
C ILE A 1178 2.70 70.65 19.60
N ALA A 1179 2.61 70.84 20.91
CA ALA A 1179 2.24 72.10 21.52
C ALA A 1179 3.29 72.51 22.55
N VAL A 1180 3.75 73.76 22.51
CA VAL A 1180 4.70 74.32 23.50
C VAL A 1180 4.05 75.51 24.19
N PHE A 1181 4.24 75.61 25.50
CA PHE A 1181 3.65 76.60 26.39
C PHE A 1181 4.73 77.33 27.19
N ASN A 1182 4.51 78.61 27.47
CA ASN A 1182 5.37 79.35 28.41
C ASN A 1182 4.97 79.06 29.87
N ARG A 1183 5.72 79.63 30.83
CA ARG A 1183 5.46 79.47 32.28
C ARG A 1183 4.08 79.92 32.77
N TYR A 1184 3.34 80.68 31.96
CA TYR A 1184 2.00 81.16 32.30
C TYR A 1184 0.89 80.30 31.65
N GLY A 1185 1.24 79.21 30.97
CA GLY A 1185 0.29 78.32 30.29
C GLY A 1185 -0.16 78.81 28.91
N GLN A 1186 0.45 79.87 28.35
CA GLN A 1186 0.13 80.34 26.99
C GLN A 1186 0.86 79.50 25.94
N GLN A 1187 0.13 79.00 24.94
CA GLN A 1187 0.71 78.28 23.80
C GLN A 1187 1.53 79.22 22.90
N VAL A 1188 2.81 78.91 22.75
CA VAL A 1188 3.80 79.65 21.98
C VAL A 1188 4.27 78.92 20.71
N PHE A 1189 3.95 77.63 20.57
CA PHE A 1189 4.16 76.87 19.33
C PHE A 1189 3.09 75.79 19.20
N TYR A 1190 2.65 75.54 17.97
CA TYR A 1190 1.79 74.42 17.64
C TYR A 1190 2.06 73.91 16.23
N SER A 1191 2.14 72.60 16.04
CA SER A 1191 2.18 71.98 14.73
C SER A 1191 1.43 70.65 14.69
N VAL A 1192 0.94 70.30 13.50
CA VAL A 1192 0.52 68.94 13.14
C VAL A 1192 1.58 68.40 12.17
N GLY A 1193 2.20 67.29 12.52
CA GLY A 1193 3.49 66.86 11.98
C GLY A 1193 4.65 67.73 12.47
N TYR A 1194 5.88 67.25 12.28
CA TYR A 1194 7.10 67.94 12.73
C TYR A 1194 8.17 68.05 11.62
N ASN A 1195 7.73 68.33 10.39
CA ASN A 1195 8.62 68.50 9.23
C ASN A 1195 9.44 69.79 9.29
N THR A 1196 8.97 70.80 10.03
CA THR A 1196 9.69 72.06 10.27
C THR A 1196 9.87 72.23 11.78
N PRO A 1197 11.06 71.92 12.32
CA PRO A 1197 11.32 72.02 13.75
C PRO A 1197 11.18 73.45 14.28
N TRP A 1198 10.77 73.60 15.54
CA TRP A 1198 10.58 74.91 16.16
C TRP A 1198 11.89 75.65 16.37
N ASN A 1199 11.97 76.91 15.95
CA ASN A 1199 13.17 77.75 16.05
C ASN A 1199 13.19 78.67 17.29
N GLY A 1200 12.29 78.47 18.25
CA GLY A 1200 12.22 79.29 19.47
C GLY A 1200 11.60 80.68 19.28
N GLN A 1201 10.85 80.88 18.19
CA GLN A 1201 10.11 82.12 17.93
C GLN A 1201 8.61 81.96 18.17
N TYR A 1202 7.96 83.06 18.52
CA TYR A 1202 6.50 83.19 18.58
C TYR A 1202 6.07 84.48 17.90
N LYS A 1203 5.16 84.38 16.91
CA LYS A 1203 4.69 85.50 16.08
C LYS A 1203 5.83 86.33 15.44
N GLY A 1204 6.89 85.64 14.99
CA GLY A 1204 8.04 86.26 14.31
C GLY A 1204 9.04 86.95 15.24
N SER A 1205 8.85 86.89 16.56
CA SER A 1205 9.78 87.43 17.55
C SER A 1205 10.44 86.32 18.37
N ASP A 1206 11.69 86.55 18.75
CA ASP A 1206 12.51 85.68 19.58
C ASP A 1206 11.93 85.56 21.00
N LEU A 1207 11.63 84.34 21.46
CA LEU A 1207 11.14 84.11 22.82
C LEU A 1207 12.28 84.22 23.84
N PRO A 1208 12.07 84.73 25.08
CA PRO A 1208 13.13 84.86 26.07
C PRO A 1208 13.85 83.54 26.41
N VAL A 1209 15.13 83.64 26.80
CA VAL A 1209 15.87 82.54 27.45
C VAL A 1209 15.09 82.10 28.68
N GLY A 1210 14.86 80.80 28.79
CA GLY A 1210 14.02 80.25 29.85
C GLY A 1210 13.43 78.90 29.48
N THR A 1211 12.71 78.34 30.45
CA THR A 1211 12.10 77.01 30.36
C THR A 1211 10.66 77.13 29.85
N TYR A 1212 10.35 76.35 28.82
CA TYR A 1212 9.03 76.18 28.22
C TYR A 1212 8.58 74.74 28.42
N TYR A 1213 7.26 74.51 28.44
CA TYR A 1213 6.68 73.20 28.67
C TYR A 1213 6.04 72.69 27.39
N TYR A 1214 6.21 71.41 27.05
CA TYR A 1214 5.65 70.83 25.83
C TYR A 1214 4.68 69.70 26.12
N ILE A 1215 3.76 69.48 25.18
CA ILE A 1215 2.93 68.29 25.05
C ILE A 1215 3.05 67.81 23.61
N ILE A 1216 3.46 66.55 23.42
CA ILE A 1216 3.59 65.89 22.13
C ILE A 1216 2.71 64.65 22.14
N ASP A 1217 1.68 64.64 21.30
CA ASP A 1217 0.83 63.47 21.09
C ASP A 1217 1.11 62.88 19.70
N THR A 1218 1.62 61.66 19.68
CA THR A 1218 2.04 60.98 18.44
C THR A 1218 0.87 60.49 17.59
N LYS A 1219 -0.37 60.48 18.13
CA LYS A 1219 -1.59 59.93 17.50
C LYS A 1219 -1.49 58.45 17.10
N LYS A 1220 -0.47 57.74 17.60
CA LYS A 1220 -0.20 56.31 17.31
C LYS A 1220 -0.22 55.43 18.58
N GLY A 1221 -0.92 55.87 19.64
CA GLY A 1221 -1.17 55.06 20.84
C GLY A 1221 -0.21 55.29 22.02
N HIS A 1222 0.83 56.11 21.88
CA HIS A 1222 1.64 56.53 23.03
C HIS A 1222 0.83 57.43 23.97
N THR A 1223 1.07 57.31 25.28
CA THR A 1223 0.73 58.39 26.22
C THR A 1223 1.44 59.67 25.76
N PRO A 1224 0.75 60.83 25.71
CA PRO A 1224 1.37 62.07 25.27
C PRO A 1224 2.65 62.38 26.06
N PHE A 1225 3.74 62.65 25.35
CA PHE A 1225 5.00 63.03 25.96
C PHE A 1225 4.87 64.47 26.46
N SER A 1226 5.14 64.68 27.74
CA SER A 1226 5.16 66.02 28.33
C SER A 1226 6.46 66.24 29.09
N GLY A 1227 6.95 67.46 29.05
CA GLY A 1227 8.19 67.82 29.72
C GLY A 1227 8.51 69.28 29.52
N TYR A 1228 9.79 69.61 29.61
CA TYR A 1228 10.27 70.96 29.38
C TYR A 1228 11.37 71.03 28.34
N VAL A 1229 11.47 72.18 27.68
CA VAL A 1229 12.55 72.54 26.77
C VAL A 1229 13.06 73.93 27.14
N THR A 1230 14.38 74.09 27.24
CA THR A 1230 15.02 75.35 27.61
C THR A 1230 15.65 75.99 26.38
N ILE A 1231 15.36 77.27 26.17
CA ILE A 1231 16.05 78.08 25.16
C ILE A 1231 17.31 78.65 25.81
N LEU A 1232 18.49 78.35 25.25
CA LEU A 1232 19.80 78.83 25.70
C LEU A 1232 20.40 79.68 24.58
N ARG A 1233 20.30 81.01 24.64
CA ARG A 1233 20.85 81.91 23.59
C ARG A 1233 22.27 82.35 23.88
#